data_AF-A0A356KD81-F1
#
_entry.id   AF-A0A356KD81-F1
#
_cell.length_a   1.000
_cell.length_b   1.000
_cell.length_c   1.000
_cell.angle_alpha   90.00
_cell.angle_beta   90.00
_cell.angle_gamma   90.00
#
_symmetry.space_group_name_H-M   'P 1'
#
loop_
_entity.id
_entity.type
_entity.pdbx_description
1 polymer ?
#
loop_
_entity_poly.entity_id
_entity_poly.type
_entity_poly.pdbx_seq_one_letter_code
_entity_poly.pdbx_strand_id
1 'polypeptide(L)'
;MCGIVGLVHRFDPSATLPLEGIAQAEADLQGWDVASAGAAATLERVARDLIPTSYGLVGWGGFRRLLEDAEARQSVLSLAETFEGLADAADAHVGAGAAGSSSEGEALAQAVVVARDVAWRLRQDALPNLERARDLAGEGGAGLGDKGWFELWRTNLVLNQLERLEVRGRDSGGLGTLVRLDAAAWSACEASLDDELLAELARRSAILEARDGAVLVSEVGGGRSLGFVHKVAKEVGELGANVRDLRAKLRADRLWRTLIAQPEAQVQPIAHTRWASNGIINEPNCHPVANDTADAPLGERLVLGVLNGDVDNYPTLREGHAIPANCTTDAKIIPLEVARRAGEGDFAEAFRAASADFEGSTAIGVVTSDEPDALWLSQRGSGQAVYVGFLETGGYLVASELYGVVELADGFHKLNGEAGEIVRLGSDGSLRAWRYDGEALEPPQIKTAPIATRDIDRAGHPHYFVKEITDAPRSVQRTLRGKFVLEEGRATFLLGEDVIPAAVREGLSAGRFKRMYVIGQGTACVAGLAAADFMGRLLRPAGISVTGMPATDLSGFLLDQVGEDTLVVAVSQSGTTTDTNRTVDLVRDKGAAVIGIVNRRGSDLTDKSHGVLYTSDGRDVEMSVASTKAFYCQVVAGYLLALALADHTGTISAKKLRTHLLRLQDLPRCLSEVLELSRERARQAAKLALLRRHWTVVGSGPLSHAAREIRIKLSELCYKSVSADTIEDKKHIDLSSEPMILVCAAGLAGAAAADAVKEVAIFKAHAAIPIVICDRGETRFADYAAATIEVPASSPEIAVLLNTIAGHLFSYEAARAIDELTEPLRRARELTQLALDELDPETPRASRETLRRADAALGPVRQELLAEIG
;
A
#
# COMPACT_ATOMS: atom_id res chain seq x y z
N MET A 1 -3.26 4.29 -3.00
CA MET A 1 -4.67 4.08 -2.60
C MET A 1 -5.25 5.45 -2.32
N CYS A 2 -6.57 5.57 -2.14
CA CYS A 2 -7.06 6.81 -1.53
C CYS A 2 -6.53 6.87 -0.09
N GLY A 3 -6.06 8.02 0.35
CA GLY A 3 -5.32 8.16 1.60
C GLY A 3 -5.77 9.37 2.39
N ILE A 4 -6.47 9.21 3.51
CA ILE A 4 -6.75 10.32 4.44
C ILE A 4 -5.58 10.44 5.40
N VAL A 5 -5.11 11.66 5.67
CA VAL A 5 -4.13 11.94 6.74
C VAL A 5 -4.53 13.20 7.50
N GLY A 6 -4.43 13.16 8.83
CA GLY A 6 -4.57 14.35 9.67
C GLY A 6 -3.73 14.22 10.94
N LEU A 7 -3.24 15.32 11.50
CA LEU A 7 -2.51 15.32 12.77
C LEU A 7 -3.10 16.37 13.72
N VAL A 8 -3.57 15.91 14.87
CA VAL A 8 -4.19 16.73 15.91
C VAL A 8 -3.23 16.78 17.10
N HIS A 9 -2.70 17.95 17.41
CA HIS A 9 -1.73 18.12 18.50
C HIS A 9 -1.78 19.56 18.99
N ARG A 10 -1.74 19.76 20.31
CA ARG A 10 -1.64 21.10 20.90
C ARG A 10 -0.20 21.59 20.87
N PHE A 11 0.01 22.85 20.50
CA PHE A 11 1.33 23.47 20.60
C PHE A 11 1.75 23.58 22.07
N ASP A 12 2.92 23.04 22.40
CA ASP A 12 3.54 23.16 23.73
C ASP A 12 4.98 23.71 23.58
N PRO A 13 5.23 24.99 23.93
CA PRO A 13 6.56 25.58 23.86
C PRO A 13 7.50 25.07 24.97
N SER A 14 7.02 24.28 25.92
CA SER A 14 7.83 23.68 26.99
C SER A 14 8.19 22.21 26.73
N ALA A 15 7.67 21.61 25.65
CA ALA A 15 7.94 20.23 25.30
C ALA A 15 9.44 19.98 25.11
N THR A 16 9.98 19.01 25.84
CA THR A 16 11.38 18.59 25.78
C THR A 16 11.46 17.06 25.82
N LEU A 17 12.54 16.49 25.30
CA LEU A 17 12.82 15.06 25.38
C LEU A 17 14.17 14.81 26.06
N PRO A 18 14.20 14.18 27.25
CA PRO A 18 15.44 13.71 27.85
C PRO A 18 16.09 12.61 27.00
N LEU A 19 17.42 12.66 26.82
CA LEU A 19 18.18 11.67 26.04
C LEU A 19 18.92 10.66 26.91
N GLU A 20 18.58 10.57 28.20
CA GLU A 20 19.20 9.60 29.14
C GLU A 20 19.02 8.16 28.65
N GLY A 21 17.88 7.84 28.03
CA GLY A 21 17.62 6.52 27.45
C GLY A 21 18.61 6.14 26.34
N ILE A 22 19.10 7.11 25.56
CA ILE A 22 20.13 6.88 24.52
C ILE A 22 21.46 6.52 25.18
N ALA A 23 21.91 7.34 26.14
CA ALA A 23 23.18 7.11 26.83
C ALA A 23 23.17 5.78 27.63
N GLN A 24 22.04 5.44 28.24
CA GLN A 24 21.87 4.17 28.94
C GLN A 24 21.89 2.98 27.97
N ALA A 25 21.24 3.09 26.80
CA ALA A 25 21.28 2.05 25.79
C ALA A 25 22.69 1.82 25.25
N GLU A 26 23.47 2.89 24.99
CA GLU A 26 24.88 2.77 24.59
C GLU A 26 25.71 2.07 25.68
N ALA A 27 25.50 2.41 26.95
CA ALA A 27 26.19 1.78 28.08
C ALA A 27 25.82 0.30 28.24
N ASP A 28 24.53 -0.05 28.11
CA ASP A 28 24.04 -1.42 28.24
C ASP A 28 24.49 -2.34 27.10
N LEU A 29 24.74 -1.78 25.91
CA LEU A 29 25.27 -2.52 24.75
C LEU A 29 26.80 -2.56 24.72
N GLN A 30 27.48 -1.84 25.62
CA GLN A 30 28.93 -1.83 25.68
C GLN A 30 29.47 -3.21 26.01
N GLY A 31 30.25 -3.78 25.08
CA GLY A 31 30.81 -5.12 25.23
C GLY A 31 29.82 -6.25 24.97
N TRP A 32 28.65 -5.97 24.39
CA TRP A 32 27.74 -7.00 23.91
C TRP A 32 28.42 -7.88 22.86
N ASP A 33 28.27 -9.20 23.01
CA ASP A 33 28.78 -10.20 22.07
C ASP A 33 27.67 -11.23 21.82
N VAL A 34 27.42 -11.52 20.54
CA VAL A 34 26.42 -12.49 20.08
C VAL A 34 26.63 -13.89 20.68
N ALA A 35 27.88 -14.25 21.02
CA ALA A 35 28.22 -15.52 21.64
C ALA A 35 27.94 -15.57 23.16
N SER A 36 27.61 -14.44 23.79
CA SER A 36 27.36 -14.38 25.23
C SER A 36 26.03 -15.02 25.62
N ALA A 37 26.01 -15.69 26.78
CA ALA A 37 24.77 -16.20 27.35
C ALA A 37 23.79 -15.04 27.61
N GLY A 38 22.57 -15.13 27.09
CA GLY A 38 21.57 -14.08 27.21
C GLY A 38 21.75 -12.89 26.25
N ALA A 39 22.59 -13.01 25.21
CA ALA A 39 22.77 -11.96 24.20
C ALA A 39 21.44 -11.52 23.57
N ALA A 40 20.58 -12.47 23.19
CA ALA A 40 19.25 -12.21 22.65
C ALA A 40 18.37 -11.41 23.61
N ALA A 41 18.28 -11.86 24.87
CA ALA A 41 17.48 -11.19 25.90
C ALA A 41 17.99 -9.78 26.20
N THR A 42 19.31 -9.57 26.20
CA THR A 42 19.91 -8.25 26.42
C THR A 42 19.60 -7.31 25.26
N LEU A 43 19.83 -7.74 24.02
CA LEU A 43 19.55 -6.92 22.84
C LEU A 43 18.05 -6.59 22.74
N GLU A 44 17.18 -7.56 22.97
CA GLU A 44 15.73 -7.35 22.96
C GLU A 44 15.29 -6.38 24.06
N ARG A 45 15.78 -6.56 25.30
CA ARG A 45 15.45 -5.66 26.42
C ARG A 45 15.85 -4.22 26.09
N VAL A 46 17.12 -3.99 25.73
CA VAL A 46 17.62 -2.64 25.46
C VAL A 46 16.88 -2.00 24.29
N ALA A 47 16.61 -2.76 23.22
CA ALA A 47 15.83 -2.25 22.09
C ALA A 47 14.39 -1.89 22.51
N ARG A 48 13.72 -2.73 23.31
CA ARG A 48 12.35 -2.47 23.80
C ARG A 48 12.29 -1.27 24.74
N ASP A 49 13.25 -1.13 25.65
CA ASP A 49 13.33 0.00 26.57
C ASP A 49 13.52 1.33 25.83
N LEU A 50 14.11 1.31 24.63
CA LEU A 50 14.28 2.49 23.79
C LEU A 50 13.07 2.83 22.92
N ILE A 51 12.06 1.95 22.80
CA ILE A 51 10.88 2.20 21.95
C ILE A 51 10.21 3.55 22.27
N PRO A 52 9.87 3.88 23.53
CA PRO A 52 9.24 5.16 23.86
C PRO A 52 10.13 6.36 23.50
N THR A 53 11.44 6.26 23.76
CA THR A 53 12.40 7.33 23.40
C THR A 53 12.49 7.50 21.88
N SER A 54 12.45 6.40 21.11
CA SER A 54 12.50 6.45 19.65
C SER A 54 11.25 7.13 19.04
N TYR A 55 10.06 6.91 19.59
CA TYR A 55 8.84 7.65 19.20
C TYR A 55 8.88 9.11 19.68
N GLY A 56 9.38 9.35 20.89
CA GLY A 56 9.58 10.70 21.43
C GLY A 56 10.49 11.58 20.57
N LEU A 57 11.51 10.97 19.92
CA LEU A 57 12.41 11.66 18.99
C LEU A 57 11.72 12.15 17.72
N VAL A 58 10.71 11.42 17.23
CA VAL A 58 9.86 11.84 16.11
C VAL A 58 8.83 12.89 16.56
N GLY A 59 8.40 12.80 17.82
CA GLY A 59 7.51 13.76 18.48
C GLY A 59 8.08 15.17 18.60
N TRP A 60 7.23 16.14 18.98
CA TRP A 60 7.59 17.57 18.99
C TRP A 60 8.79 17.89 19.89
N GLY A 61 8.83 17.37 21.12
CA GLY A 61 9.95 17.60 22.04
C GLY A 61 11.28 17.04 21.53
N GLY A 62 11.24 15.87 20.87
CA GLY A 62 12.39 15.28 20.20
C GLY A 62 12.86 16.08 18.99
N PHE A 63 11.93 16.50 18.14
CA PHE A 63 12.21 17.36 16.99
C PHE A 63 12.91 18.66 17.41
N ARG A 64 12.43 19.34 18.46
CA ARG A 64 13.08 20.54 19.00
C ARG A 64 14.49 20.26 19.48
N ARG A 65 14.65 19.19 20.27
CA ARG A 65 15.97 18.77 20.78
C ARG A 65 16.95 18.52 19.65
N LEU A 66 16.51 17.84 18.59
CA LEU A 66 17.31 17.58 17.39
C LEU A 66 17.53 18.83 16.54
N LEU A 67 16.63 19.81 16.54
CA LEU A 67 16.80 21.08 15.83
C LEU A 67 17.91 21.92 16.46
N GLU A 68 17.95 21.99 17.79
CA GLU A 68 18.82 22.85 18.58
C GLU A 68 20.21 22.25 18.87
N ASP A 69 20.29 20.94 19.07
CA ASP A 69 21.50 20.28 19.59
C ASP A 69 22.18 19.36 18.55
N ALA A 70 23.41 19.72 18.17
CA ALA A 70 24.21 18.93 17.22
C ALA A 70 24.77 17.64 17.81
N GLU A 71 25.11 17.65 19.09
CA GLU A 71 25.62 16.48 19.81
C GLU A 71 24.51 15.43 19.95
N ALA A 72 23.29 15.87 20.28
CA ALA A 72 22.11 15.00 20.30
C ALA A 72 21.89 14.27 18.96
N ARG A 73 22.03 14.97 17.83
CA ARG A 73 21.92 14.35 16.50
C ARG A 73 22.99 13.28 16.28
N GLN A 74 24.22 13.55 16.70
CA GLN A 74 25.32 12.61 16.56
C GLN A 74 25.14 11.37 17.44
N SER A 75 24.67 11.53 18.69
CA SER A 75 24.37 10.41 19.59
C SER A 75 23.25 9.52 19.05
N VAL A 76 22.18 10.12 18.50
CA VAL A 76 21.08 9.36 17.87
C VAL A 76 21.58 8.53 16.69
N LEU A 77 22.42 9.13 15.83
CA LEU A 77 23.00 8.42 14.68
C LEU A 77 23.95 7.29 15.12
N SER A 78 24.83 7.56 16.09
CA SER A 78 25.76 6.58 16.67
C SER A 78 25.04 5.35 17.22
N LEU A 79 23.96 5.57 17.98
CA LEU A 79 23.18 4.47 18.54
C LEU A 79 22.43 3.68 17.45
N ALA A 80 21.91 4.35 16.43
CA ALA A 80 21.28 3.68 15.29
C ALA A 80 22.28 2.76 14.56
N GLU A 81 23.49 3.25 14.28
CA GLU A 81 24.58 2.47 13.67
C GLU A 81 25.03 1.30 14.56
N THR A 82 25.03 1.50 15.88
CA THR A 82 25.30 0.43 16.85
C THR A 82 24.28 -0.69 16.74
N PHE A 83 22.97 -0.38 16.80
CA PHE A 83 21.92 -1.39 16.66
C PHE A 83 21.96 -2.11 15.30
N GLU A 84 22.25 -1.39 14.20
CA GLU A 84 22.43 -1.99 12.87
C GLU A 84 23.59 -3.00 12.88
N GLY A 85 24.76 -2.60 13.40
CA GLY A 85 25.93 -3.47 13.48
C GLY A 85 25.71 -4.71 14.36
N LEU A 86 25.04 -4.56 15.51
CA LEU A 86 24.70 -5.68 16.39
C LEU A 86 23.69 -6.63 15.74
N ALA A 87 22.69 -6.09 15.05
CA ALA A 87 21.69 -6.87 14.33
C ALA A 87 22.33 -7.69 13.19
N ASP A 88 23.28 -7.11 12.46
CA ASP A 88 23.99 -7.79 11.38
C ASP A 88 24.93 -8.89 11.91
N ALA A 89 25.61 -8.64 13.03
CA ALA A 89 26.42 -9.67 13.71
C ALA A 89 25.54 -10.85 14.19
N ALA A 90 24.36 -10.55 14.72
CA ALA A 90 23.39 -11.56 15.15
C ALA A 90 22.84 -12.39 13.99
N ASP A 91 22.45 -11.75 12.88
CA ASP A 91 21.98 -12.46 11.68
C ASP A 91 23.07 -13.36 11.09
N ALA A 92 24.32 -12.90 11.04
CA ALA A 92 25.44 -13.70 10.57
C ALA A 92 25.66 -14.94 11.45
N HIS A 93 25.52 -14.79 12.77
CA HIS A 93 25.63 -15.90 13.73
C HIS A 93 24.52 -16.94 13.55
N VAL A 94 23.27 -16.49 13.39
CA VAL A 94 22.12 -17.38 13.10
C VAL A 94 22.31 -18.09 11.76
N GLY A 95 22.74 -17.35 10.72
CA GLY A 95 22.97 -17.89 9.38
C GLY A 95 24.08 -18.95 9.30
N ALA A 96 25.09 -18.85 10.16
CA ALA A 96 26.18 -19.83 10.26
C ALA A 96 25.77 -21.14 10.96
N GLY A 97 24.53 -21.25 11.48
CA GLY A 97 24.08 -22.41 12.26
C GLY A 97 24.75 -22.53 13.63
N ALA A 98 25.32 -21.43 14.13
CA ALA A 98 26.07 -21.39 15.39
C ALA A 98 25.19 -21.20 16.64
N ALA A 99 23.90 -20.92 16.47
CA ALA A 99 22.93 -20.92 17.55
C ALA A 99 22.69 -22.36 18.03
N GLY A 100 23.22 -22.71 19.21
CA GLY A 100 23.24 -24.08 19.74
C GLY A 100 21.89 -24.77 19.86
N SER A 101 20.78 -24.01 19.93
CA SER A 101 19.40 -24.49 19.96
C SER A 101 18.45 -23.69 19.06
N SER A 102 17.37 -24.32 18.58
CA SER A 102 16.35 -23.64 17.77
C SER A 102 15.66 -22.49 18.52
N SER A 103 15.52 -22.60 19.84
CA SER A 103 14.90 -21.57 20.69
C SER A 103 15.77 -20.34 20.89
N GLU A 104 17.08 -20.50 21.07
CA GLU A 104 18.00 -19.36 21.19
C GLU A 104 18.14 -18.62 19.86
N GLY A 105 18.20 -19.35 18.75
CA GLY A 105 18.20 -18.75 17.41
C GLY A 105 16.91 -17.97 17.11
N GLU A 106 15.76 -18.47 17.55
CA GLU A 106 14.47 -17.77 17.41
C GLU A 106 14.39 -16.53 18.29
N ALA A 107 14.80 -16.62 19.56
CA ALA A 107 14.87 -15.46 20.45
C ALA A 107 15.81 -14.38 19.90
N LEU A 108 16.98 -14.78 19.37
CA LEU A 108 17.92 -13.84 18.77
C LEU A 108 17.35 -13.20 17.49
N ALA A 109 16.68 -13.97 16.63
CA ALA A 109 16.01 -13.44 15.45
C ALA A 109 14.91 -12.42 15.80
N GLN A 110 14.16 -12.66 16.90
CA GLN A 110 13.17 -11.71 17.39
C GLN A 110 13.82 -10.44 17.93
N ALA A 111 14.90 -10.56 18.70
CA ALA A 111 15.68 -9.43 19.21
C ALA A 111 16.22 -8.55 18.07
N VAL A 112 16.77 -9.17 17.02
CA VAL A 112 17.25 -8.50 15.81
C VAL A 112 16.16 -7.66 15.14
N VAL A 113 14.95 -8.19 15.05
CA VAL A 113 13.82 -7.48 14.45
C VAL A 113 13.49 -6.20 15.23
N VAL A 114 13.42 -6.28 16.55
CA VAL A 114 13.15 -5.10 17.40
C VAL A 114 14.30 -4.09 17.33
N ALA A 115 15.55 -4.55 17.40
CA ALA A 115 16.73 -3.71 17.28
C ALA A 115 16.77 -2.94 15.95
N ARG A 116 16.45 -3.61 14.83
CA ARG A 116 16.37 -2.96 13.51
C ARG A 116 15.23 -1.96 13.39
N ASP A 117 14.09 -2.21 14.02
CA ASP A 117 13.00 -1.25 14.03
C ASP A 117 13.37 0.01 14.80
N VAL A 118 14.06 -0.15 15.94
CA VAL A 118 14.58 0.97 16.71
C VAL A 118 15.63 1.75 15.91
N ALA A 119 16.63 1.07 15.36
CA ALA A 119 17.64 1.71 14.51
C ALA A 119 17.01 2.48 13.34
N TRP A 120 16.01 1.87 12.68
CA TRP A 120 15.26 2.50 11.61
C TRP A 120 14.52 3.75 12.07
N ARG A 121 13.80 3.71 13.20
CA ARG A 121 13.11 4.90 13.71
C ARG A 121 14.10 6.03 14.01
N LEU A 122 15.24 5.72 14.63
CA LEU A 122 16.28 6.72 14.91
C LEU A 122 16.84 7.34 13.61
N ARG A 123 17.20 6.49 12.64
CA ARG A 123 17.93 6.90 11.43
C ARG A 123 17.06 7.43 10.31
N GLN A 124 15.91 6.81 10.06
CA GLN A 124 15.07 7.02 8.88
C GLN A 124 13.77 7.77 9.19
N ASP A 125 13.24 7.68 10.41
CA ASP A 125 12.04 8.41 10.80
C ASP A 125 12.40 9.72 11.55
N ALA A 126 13.26 9.69 12.56
CA ALA A 126 13.56 10.88 13.38
C ALA A 126 14.48 11.90 12.68
N LEU A 127 15.69 11.49 12.28
CA LEU A 127 16.70 12.43 11.73
C LEU A 127 16.26 13.12 10.42
N PRO A 128 15.70 12.43 9.40
CA PRO A 128 15.34 13.06 8.12
C PRO A 128 14.21 14.08 8.24
N ASN A 129 13.38 13.98 9.28
CA ASN A 129 12.30 14.94 9.54
C ASN A 129 12.82 16.36 9.79
N LEU A 130 14.03 16.49 10.35
CA LEU A 130 14.68 17.78 10.54
C LEU A 130 14.96 18.47 9.20
N GLU A 131 15.57 17.75 8.26
CA GLU A 131 15.93 18.30 6.96
C GLU A 131 14.68 18.64 6.14
N ARG A 132 13.68 17.77 6.15
CA ARG A 132 12.40 18.00 5.45
C ARG A 132 11.63 19.19 6.02
N ALA A 133 11.63 19.38 7.34
CA ALA A 133 11.00 20.55 7.96
C ALA A 133 11.78 21.85 7.68
N ARG A 134 13.12 21.80 7.69
CA ARG A 134 13.98 22.93 7.29
C ARG A 134 13.77 23.31 5.82
N ASP A 135 13.57 22.33 4.94
CA ASP A 135 13.25 22.56 3.54
C ASP A 135 11.93 23.32 3.39
N LEU A 136 10.88 22.91 4.11
CA LEU A 136 9.58 23.62 4.13
C LEU A 136 9.68 25.05 4.66
N ALA A 137 10.63 25.34 5.57
CA ALA A 137 10.87 26.69 6.06
C ALA A 137 11.32 27.65 4.94
N GLY A 138 11.90 27.13 3.85
CA GLY A 138 12.44 27.90 2.72
C GLY A 138 13.52 28.92 3.11
N GLU A 139 13.74 29.93 2.26
CA GLU A 139 14.81 30.93 2.48
C GLU A 139 14.57 31.82 3.72
N GLY A 140 13.32 31.87 4.23
CA GLY A 140 12.89 32.67 5.38
C GLY A 140 12.90 31.96 6.73
N GLY A 141 13.56 30.81 6.88
CA GLY A 141 13.55 30.04 8.14
C GLY A 141 14.05 30.81 9.37
N ALA A 142 14.80 31.90 9.17
CA ALA A 142 15.19 32.84 10.21
C ALA A 142 13.98 33.73 10.60
N GLY A 143 13.27 33.36 11.67
CA GLY A 143 12.21 34.20 12.28
C GLY A 143 10.88 33.51 12.55
N LEU A 144 10.72 32.23 12.20
CA LEU A 144 9.47 31.45 12.41
C LEU A 144 9.03 31.32 13.88
N GLY A 145 9.96 31.39 14.83
CA GLY A 145 9.71 31.09 16.24
C GLY A 145 9.28 29.63 16.48
N ASP A 146 9.07 29.27 17.75
CA ASP A 146 8.72 27.88 18.14
C ASP A 146 7.38 27.43 17.55
N LYS A 147 6.40 28.35 17.46
CA LYS A 147 5.09 28.07 16.88
C LYS A 147 5.21 27.74 15.39
N GLY A 148 5.96 28.52 14.62
CA GLY A 148 6.20 28.23 13.21
C GLY A 148 6.88 26.88 13.01
N TRP A 149 7.92 26.56 13.80
CA TRP A 149 8.58 25.26 13.73
C TRP A 149 7.67 24.09 14.10
N PHE A 150 6.79 24.26 15.09
CA PHE A 150 5.78 23.26 15.44
C PHE A 150 4.84 22.97 14.25
N GLU A 151 4.38 24.02 13.56
CA GLU A 151 3.47 23.84 12.42
C GLU A 151 4.16 23.24 11.20
N LEU A 152 5.43 23.55 10.96
CA LEU A 152 6.23 22.91 9.91
C LEU A 152 6.53 21.44 10.24
N TRP A 153 6.85 21.12 11.50
CA TRP A 153 7.01 19.75 11.97
C TRP A 153 5.74 18.93 11.72
N ARG A 154 4.60 19.44 12.17
CA ARG A 154 3.30 18.78 12.00
C ARG A 154 2.93 18.60 10.53
N THR A 155 3.12 19.64 9.71
CA THR A 155 2.85 19.58 8.27
C THR A 155 3.76 18.58 7.56
N ASN A 156 5.05 18.54 7.93
CA ASN A 156 5.99 17.56 7.40
C ASN A 156 5.55 16.13 7.68
N LEU A 157 5.08 15.85 8.89
CA LEU A 157 4.61 14.51 9.27
C LEU A 157 3.34 14.11 8.52
N VAL A 158 2.41 15.04 8.30
CA VAL A 158 1.23 14.80 7.44
C VAL A 158 1.67 14.44 6.02
N LEU A 159 2.62 15.17 5.44
CA LEU A 159 3.15 14.89 4.09
C LEU A 159 3.91 13.56 4.02
N ASN A 160 4.66 13.21 5.07
CA ASN A 160 5.32 11.92 5.21
C ASN A 160 4.33 10.75 5.17
N GLN A 161 3.19 10.85 5.86
CA GLN A 161 2.18 9.79 5.81
C GLN A 161 1.47 9.77 4.46
N LEU A 162 1.21 10.95 3.89
CA LEU A 162 0.60 11.06 2.56
C LEU A 162 1.44 10.35 1.50
N GLU A 163 2.77 10.49 1.56
CA GLU A 163 3.71 9.82 0.65
C GLU A 163 3.66 8.31 0.80
N ARG A 164 3.51 7.79 2.03
CA ARG A 164 3.37 6.35 2.29
C ARG A 164 2.06 5.79 1.75
N LEU A 165 0.98 6.57 1.73
CA LEU A 165 -0.33 6.17 1.19
C LEU A 165 -0.39 6.26 -0.36
N GLU A 166 0.50 7.06 -0.95
CA GLU A 166 0.67 7.20 -2.38
C GLU A 166 1.40 5.97 -2.96
N VAL A 167 0.64 4.94 -3.39
CA VAL A 167 1.21 3.71 -3.99
C VAL A 167 1.09 3.60 -5.51
N ARG A 168 0.47 4.59 -6.19
CA ARG A 168 0.19 4.53 -7.65
C ARG A 168 0.90 5.61 -8.48
N GLY A 169 1.37 6.70 -7.88
CA GLY A 169 2.07 7.78 -8.58
C GLY A 169 1.22 8.63 -9.55
N ARG A 170 -0.04 8.28 -9.79
CA ARG A 170 -1.00 9.03 -10.61
C ARG A 170 -2.21 9.43 -9.77
N ASP A 171 -3.10 10.25 -10.35
CA ASP A 171 -4.31 10.84 -9.77
C ASP A 171 -4.08 12.20 -9.10
N SER A 172 -4.64 12.46 -7.91
CA SER A 172 -4.51 13.77 -7.26
C SER A 172 -4.15 13.67 -5.79
N GLY A 173 -3.49 14.71 -5.28
CA GLY A 173 -3.10 14.85 -3.89
C GLY A 173 -3.33 16.28 -3.42
N GLY A 174 -3.76 16.46 -2.17
CA GLY A 174 -3.98 17.79 -1.64
C GLY A 174 -3.78 17.87 -0.13
N LEU A 175 -3.47 19.08 0.32
CA LEU A 175 -3.36 19.47 1.71
C LEU A 175 -4.25 20.69 1.93
N GLY A 176 -5.16 20.59 2.89
CA GLY A 176 -5.86 21.73 3.46
C GLY A 176 -5.25 22.10 4.81
N THR A 177 -5.01 23.38 5.04
CA THR A 177 -4.63 23.91 6.35
C THR A 177 -5.67 24.93 6.79
N LEU A 178 -6.43 24.60 7.83
CA LEU A 178 -7.29 25.57 8.52
C LEU A 178 -6.44 26.39 9.47
N VAL A 179 -6.56 27.72 9.43
CA VAL A 179 -5.93 28.66 10.35
C VAL A 179 -7.00 29.59 10.92
N ARG A 180 -7.19 29.59 12.24
CA ARG A 180 -8.10 30.51 12.95
C ARG A 180 -7.29 31.46 13.82
N LEU A 181 -7.61 32.75 13.67
CA LEU A 181 -7.16 33.82 14.55
C LEU A 181 -8.39 34.53 15.12
N ASP A 182 -8.41 34.78 16.43
CA ASP A 182 -9.44 35.62 17.02
C ASP A 182 -9.32 37.08 16.54
N ALA A 183 -10.26 37.95 16.94
CA ALA A 183 -10.29 39.32 16.45
C ALA A 183 -9.02 40.13 16.79
N ALA A 184 -8.46 39.92 17.99
CA ALA A 184 -7.28 40.64 18.44
C ALA A 184 -6.02 40.12 17.72
N ALA A 185 -5.89 38.79 17.62
CA ALA A 185 -4.79 38.13 16.94
C ALA A 185 -4.80 38.41 15.44
N TRP A 186 -5.97 38.42 14.80
CA TRP A 186 -6.10 38.78 13.38
C TRP A 186 -5.68 40.23 13.16
N SER A 187 -6.17 41.18 13.96
CA SER A 187 -5.80 42.60 13.81
C SER A 187 -4.30 42.84 13.97
N ALA A 188 -3.66 42.17 14.94
CA ALA A 188 -2.21 42.23 15.12
C ALA A 188 -1.45 41.60 13.94
N CYS A 189 -1.93 40.45 13.46
CA CYS A 189 -1.34 39.75 12.33
C CYS A 189 -1.44 40.58 11.05
N GLU A 190 -2.63 41.10 10.73
CA GLU A 190 -2.89 41.92 9.54
C GLU A 190 -2.01 43.17 9.51
N ALA A 191 -1.81 43.83 10.66
CA ALA A 191 -0.89 44.96 10.78
C ALA A 191 0.59 44.60 10.56
N SER A 192 0.96 43.32 10.67
CA SER A 192 2.32 42.82 10.43
C SER A 192 2.57 42.36 8.99
N LEU A 193 1.50 42.18 8.20
CA LEU A 193 1.62 41.78 6.79
C LEU A 193 2.06 42.97 5.94
N ASP A 194 3.01 42.73 5.04
CA ASP A 194 3.39 43.71 4.03
C ASP A 194 2.33 43.81 2.90
N ASP A 195 2.41 44.87 2.09
CA ASP A 195 1.47 45.13 1.00
C ASP A 195 1.42 43.98 -0.03
N GLU A 196 2.53 43.25 -0.20
CA GLU A 196 2.61 42.12 -1.13
C GLU A 196 1.80 40.92 -0.61
N LEU A 197 1.91 40.58 0.67
CA LEU A 197 1.15 39.51 1.31
C LEU A 197 -0.34 39.84 1.43
N LEU A 198 -0.70 41.10 1.69
CA LEU A 198 -2.09 41.55 1.66
C LEU A 198 -2.71 41.44 0.26
N ALA A 199 -1.96 41.84 -0.78
CA ALA A 199 -2.39 41.69 -2.16
C ALA A 199 -2.50 40.22 -2.60
N GLU A 200 -1.57 39.37 -2.16
CA GLU A 200 -1.62 37.92 -2.35
C GLU A 200 -2.85 37.30 -1.68
N LEU A 201 -3.13 37.65 -0.41
CA LEU A 201 -4.31 37.17 0.29
C LEU A 201 -5.60 37.56 -0.45
N ALA A 202 -5.72 38.82 -0.88
CA ALA A 202 -6.88 39.29 -1.63
C ALA A 202 -7.05 38.53 -2.96
N ARG A 203 -5.96 38.34 -3.71
CA ARG A 203 -5.97 37.58 -4.97
C ARG A 203 -6.38 36.12 -4.76
N ARG A 204 -5.78 35.43 -3.78
CA ARG A 204 -6.04 34.01 -3.51
C ARG A 204 -7.42 33.75 -2.91
N SER A 205 -7.97 34.74 -2.21
CA SER A 205 -9.36 34.68 -1.71
C SER A 205 -10.42 34.82 -2.80
N ALA A 206 -10.04 35.30 -3.99
CA ALA A 206 -10.91 35.35 -5.16
C ALA A 206 -10.91 34.03 -5.97
N ILE A 207 -10.02 33.08 -5.65
CA ILE A 207 -9.97 31.77 -6.32
C ILE A 207 -11.14 30.90 -5.81
N LEU A 208 -12.01 30.48 -6.72
CA LEU A 208 -13.19 29.68 -6.41
C LEU A 208 -12.89 28.17 -6.43
N GLU A 209 -13.85 27.36 -5.96
CA GLU A 209 -13.85 25.89 -6.05
C GLU A 209 -12.72 25.20 -5.26
N ALA A 210 -12.13 25.89 -4.29
CA ALA A 210 -10.99 25.42 -3.51
C ALA A 210 -9.87 24.82 -4.38
N ARG A 211 -9.57 25.44 -5.53
CA ARG A 211 -8.47 25.01 -6.43
C ARG A 211 -7.10 25.22 -5.80
N ASP A 212 -6.05 24.73 -6.44
CA ASP A 212 -4.70 24.92 -5.93
C ASP A 212 -4.39 26.41 -5.69
N GLY A 213 -3.81 26.71 -4.53
CA GLY A 213 -3.48 28.07 -4.14
C GLY A 213 -4.67 28.89 -3.64
N ALA A 214 -5.91 28.38 -3.59
CA ALA A 214 -7.02 29.14 -3.02
C ALA A 214 -6.83 29.38 -1.51
N VAL A 215 -7.32 30.52 -1.02
CA VAL A 215 -7.44 30.84 0.41
C VAL A 215 -8.89 31.12 0.73
N LEU A 216 -9.55 30.16 1.38
CA LEU A 216 -10.97 30.26 1.73
C LEU A 216 -11.12 31.09 3.00
N VAL A 217 -11.83 32.21 2.94
CA VAL A 217 -11.96 33.13 4.08
C VAL A 217 -13.36 33.04 4.67
N SER A 218 -13.43 32.96 6.00
CA SER A 218 -14.67 33.06 6.77
C SER A 218 -14.45 33.95 7.99
N GLU A 219 -15.43 34.81 8.29
CA GLU A 219 -15.33 35.85 9.32
C GLU A 219 -16.48 35.74 10.29
N VAL A 220 -16.16 35.61 11.58
CA VAL A 220 -17.14 35.52 12.67
C VAL A 220 -16.62 36.26 13.88
N GLY A 221 -17.43 37.20 14.41
CA GLY A 221 -17.13 37.95 15.63
C GLY A 221 -15.86 38.79 15.56
N GLY A 222 -15.47 39.24 14.36
CA GLY A 222 -14.22 39.99 14.12
C GLY A 222 -12.96 39.12 14.02
N GLY A 223 -13.03 37.83 14.38
CA GLY A 223 -11.95 36.87 14.13
C GLY A 223 -12.05 36.25 12.72
N ARG A 224 -10.91 35.78 12.21
CA ARG A 224 -10.78 35.30 10.83
C ARG A 224 -10.34 33.84 10.77
N SER A 225 -11.02 33.08 9.93
CA SER A 225 -10.70 31.69 9.59
C SER A 225 -10.24 31.62 8.14
N LEU A 226 -9.10 30.99 7.89
CA LEU A 226 -8.48 30.88 6.57
C LEU A 226 -8.24 29.40 6.26
N GLY A 227 -8.80 28.90 5.16
CA GLY A 227 -8.54 27.57 4.62
C GLY A 227 -7.58 27.65 3.45
N PHE A 228 -6.31 27.36 3.69
CA PHE A 228 -5.32 27.22 2.63
C PHE A 228 -5.47 25.86 1.97
N VAL A 229 -5.50 25.81 0.63
CA VAL A 229 -5.50 24.56 -0.11
C VAL A 229 -4.35 24.51 -1.11
N HIS A 230 -3.56 23.44 -1.03
CA HIS A 230 -2.49 23.11 -1.98
C HIS A 230 -2.85 21.77 -2.60
N LYS A 231 -2.90 21.71 -3.93
CA LYS A 231 -3.43 20.57 -4.67
C LYS A 231 -2.57 20.27 -5.89
N VAL A 232 -2.54 19.01 -6.26
CA VAL A 232 -1.92 18.51 -7.48
C VAL A 232 -2.85 17.50 -8.12
N ALA A 233 -3.07 17.62 -9.42
CA ALA A 233 -3.90 16.69 -10.18
C ALA A 233 -3.16 16.29 -11.47
N LYS A 234 -2.80 15.02 -11.56
CA LYS A 234 -2.01 14.46 -12.65
C LYS A 234 -2.65 13.16 -13.14
N GLU A 235 -3.11 13.13 -14.38
CA GLU A 235 -3.62 11.90 -15.01
C GLU A 235 -2.53 10.83 -15.14
N VAL A 236 -1.29 11.27 -15.34
CA VAL A 236 -0.08 10.46 -15.43
C VAL A 236 0.97 11.09 -14.53
N GLY A 237 1.59 10.28 -13.67
CA GLY A 237 2.63 10.76 -12.78
C GLY A 237 3.51 9.63 -12.28
N GLU A 238 4.48 10.00 -11.45
CA GLU A 238 5.43 9.09 -10.84
C GLU A 238 5.18 8.95 -9.34
N LEU A 239 5.59 7.83 -8.77
CA LEU A 239 5.44 7.57 -7.34
C LEU A 239 6.15 8.65 -6.50
N GLY A 240 5.40 9.28 -5.61
CA GLY A 240 5.84 10.36 -4.73
C GLY A 240 5.90 11.73 -5.41
N ALA A 241 5.50 11.85 -6.68
CA ALA A 241 5.50 13.13 -7.38
C ALA A 241 4.50 14.10 -6.75
N ASN A 242 3.36 13.62 -6.26
CA ASN A 242 2.35 14.49 -5.66
C ASN A 242 2.89 15.16 -4.39
N VAL A 243 3.51 14.38 -3.49
CA VAL A 243 4.09 14.94 -2.26
C VAL A 243 5.28 15.84 -2.52
N ARG A 244 6.15 15.51 -3.50
CA ARG A 244 7.25 16.40 -3.91
C ARG A 244 6.74 17.76 -4.35
N ASP A 245 5.71 17.79 -5.19
CA ASP A 245 5.11 19.02 -5.68
C ASP A 245 4.41 19.80 -4.56
N LEU A 246 3.65 19.12 -3.68
CA LEU A 246 3.03 19.76 -2.51
C LEU A 246 4.08 20.41 -1.60
N ARG A 247 5.21 19.74 -1.34
CA ARG A 247 6.34 20.31 -0.58
C ARG A 247 6.90 21.55 -1.27
N ALA A 248 7.10 21.51 -2.58
CA ALA A 248 7.60 22.67 -3.33
C ALA A 248 6.63 23.87 -3.25
N LYS A 249 5.32 23.62 -3.39
CA LYS A 249 4.29 24.66 -3.27
C LYS A 249 4.27 25.29 -1.87
N LEU A 250 4.30 24.47 -0.81
CA LEU A 250 4.35 24.95 0.58
C LEU A 250 5.64 25.73 0.89
N ARG A 251 6.78 25.24 0.39
CA ARG A 251 8.08 25.93 0.51
C ARG A 251 8.07 27.30 -0.18
N ALA A 252 7.28 27.47 -1.25
CA ALA A 252 7.12 28.75 -1.95
C ALA A 252 6.09 29.69 -1.27
N ASP A 253 5.16 29.15 -0.47
CA ASP A 253 4.04 29.91 0.09
C ASP A 253 4.45 30.75 1.33
N ARG A 254 4.84 32.01 1.11
CA ARG A 254 5.20 32.96 2.18
C ARG A 254 3.99 33.34 3.04
N LEU A 255 2.81 33.49 2.45
CA LEU A 255 1.59 33.86 3.16
C LEU A 255 1.17 32.78 4.15
N TRP A 256 1.11 31.52 3.71
CA TRP A 256 0.80 30.39 4.58
C TRP A 256 1.77 30.30 5.76
N ARG A 257 3.09 30.34 5.51
CA ARG A 257 4.12 30.30 6.57
C ARG A 257 3.97 31.44 7.59
N THR A 258 3.61 32.63 7.13
CA THR A 258 3.44 33.81 7.99
C THR A 258 2.25 33.65 8.92
N LEU A 259 1.13 33.09 8.44
CA LEU A 259 -0.09 32.93 9.24
C LEU A 259 -0.04 31.76 10.21
N ILE A 260 0.56 30.62 9.81
CA ILE A 260 0.69 29.47 10.73
C ILE A 260 1.65 29.75 11.89
N ALA A 261 2.61 30.67 11.69
CA ALA A 261 3.63 31.02 12.68
C ALA A 261 3.11 32.00 13.76
N GLN A 262 1.90 32.54 13.61
CA GLN A 262 1.34 33.45 14.61
C GLN A 262 1.13 32.71 15.94
N PRO A 263 1.57 33.25 17.09
CA PRO A 263 1.51 32.57 18.38
C PRO A 263 0.11 32.05 18.76
N GLU A 264 -0.91 32.87 18.50
CA GLU A 264 -2.31 32.58 18.83
C GLU A 264 -3.05 31.82 17.71
N ALA A 265 -2.38 31.45 16.61
CA ALA A 265 -3.03 30.72 15.52
C ALA A 265 -3.40 29.30 15.97
N GLN A 266 -4.69 28.99 15.88
CA GLN A 266 -5.19 27.62 15.90
C GLN A 266 -5.10 27.07 14.48
N VAL A 267 -4.31 26.03 14.30
CA VAL A 267 -4.05 25.45 12.99
C VAL A 267 -4.50 24.00 12.99
N GLN A 268 -5.08 23.51 11.89
CA GLN A 268 -5.39 22.10 11.72
C GLN A 268 -5.18 21.67 10.26
N PRO A 269 -4.17 20.83 9.98
CA PRO A 269 -3.98 20.27 8.64
C PRO A 269 -4.81 19.00 8.43
N ILE A 270 -5.26 18.81 7.19
CA ILE A 270 -5.85 17.57 6.68
C ILE A 270 -5.40 17.37 5.24
N ALA A 271 -4.93 16.18 4.91
CA ALA A 271 -4.43 15.84 3.59
C ALA A 271 -5.13 14.62 3.01
N HIS A 272 -5.09 14.53 1.68
CA HIS A 272 -5.69 13.44 0.96
C HIS A 272 -4.95 13.08 -0.32
N THR A 273 -4.77 11.79 -0.60
CA THR A 273 -4.51 11.28 -1.97
C THR A 273 -5.80 10.67 -2.50
N ARG A 274 -6.23 11.08 -3.69
CA ARG A 274 -7.48 10.63 -4.30
C ARG A 274 -7.19 9.68 -5.46
N TRP A 275 -7.89 8.55 -5.50
CA TRP A 275 -8.07 7.75 -6.70
C TRP A 275 -9.51 7.97 -7.19
N ALA A 276 -9.65 8.50 -8.41
CA ALA A 276 -10.94 8.97 -8.91
C ALA A 276 -11.92 7.82 -9.18
N SER A 277 -13.03 7.77 -8.45
CA SER A 277 -14.21 6.94 -8.72
C SER A 277 -15.33 7.74 -9.36
N ASN A 278 -15.75 8.83 -8.71
CA ASN A 278 -16.76 9.78 -9.18
C ASN A 278 -16.11 11.13 -9.54
N GLY A 279 -16.21 11.54 -10.81
CA GLY A 279 -15.65 12.79 -11.33
C GLY A 279 -14.21 12.68 -11.84
N ILE A 280 -13.87 13.47 -12.86
CA ILE A 280 -12.57 13.42 -13.56
C ILE A 280 -11.38 13.79 -12.67
N ILE A 281 -10.16 13.53 -13.14
CA ILE A 281 -8.94 13.97 -12.46
C ILE A 281 -8.71 15.45 -12.80
N ASN A 282 -9.06 16.34 -11.87
CA ASN A 282 -8.80 17.78 -11.95
C ASN A 282 -8.61 18.36 -10.53
N GLU A 283 -8.17 19.61 -10.43
CA GLU A 283 -7.96 20.28 -9.13
C GLU A 283 -9.25 20.48 -8.31
N PRO A 284 -10.39 20.93 -8.89
CA PRO A 284 -11.64 21.05 -8.13
C PRO A 284 -12.10 19.75 -7.46
N ASN A 285 -11.87 18.60 -8.09
CA ASN A 285 -12.21 17.28 -7.53
C ASN A 285 -11.16 16.74 -6.55
N CYS A 286 -9.97 17.35 -6.48
CA CYS A 286 -8.95 16.94 -5.54
C CYS A 286 -9.37 17.34 -4.11
N HIS A 287 -9.19 16.45 -3.14
CA HIS A 287 -9.53 16.73 -1.75
C HIS A 287 -8.35 17.45 -1.04
N PRO A 288 -8.62 18.27 -0.01
CA PRO A 288 -9.92 18.54 0.57
C PRO A 288 -10.81 19.43 -0.30
N VAL A 289 -12.12 19.18 -0.24
CA VAL A 289 -13.17 20.02 -0.83
C VAL A 289 -13.79 20.88 0.28
N ALA A 290 -14.33 22.04 -0.09
CA ALA A 290 -14.92 22.98 0.88
C ALA A 290 -16.45 23.11 0.71
N ASN A 291 -17.10 23.87 1.61
CA ASN A 291 -18.53 24.16 1.56
C ASN A 291 -18.88 25.41 0.71
N ASP A 292 -17.99 25.88 -0.17
CA ASP A 292 -18.29 26.92 -1.15
C ASP A 292 -19.25 26.43 -2.24
N THR A 293 -20.09 27.33 -2.77
CA THR A 293 -21.03 27.04 -3.86
C THR A 293 -20.73 27.91 -5.07
N ALA A 294 -21.30 27.59 -6.23
CA ALA A 294 -21.11 28.35 -7.46
C ALA A 294 -21.63 29.80 -7.36
N ASP A 295 -22.72 29.98 -6.61
CA ASP A 295 -23.49 31.23 -6.58
C ASP A 295 -23.25 32.05 -5.29
N ALA A 296 -22.52 31.51 -4.32
CA ALA A 296 -22.23 32.20 -3.06
C ALA A 296 -20.80 31.92 -2.58
N PRO A 297 -20.05 32.99 -2.20
CA PRO A 297 -18.80 32.83 -1.46
C PRO A 297 -19.07 32.14 -0.11
N LEU A 298 -18.00 31.69 0.56
CA LEU A 298 -18.11 31.08 1.88
C LEU A 298 -18.92 31.96 2.84
N GLY A 299 -19.83 31.32 3.59
CA GLY A 299 -20.58 31.99 4.66
C GLY A 299 -19.76 32.13 5.96
N GLU A 300 -20.46 32.26 7.09
CA GLU A 300 -19.86 32.37 8.43
C GLU A 300 -19.07 31.12 8.86
N ARG A 301 -19.19 30.01 8.13
CA ARG A 301 -18.52 28.75 8.47
C ARG A 301 -17.70 28.22 7.31
N LEU A 302 -16.48 27.82 7.62
CA LEU A 302 -15.60 27.06 6.74
C LEU A 302 -15.56 25.60 7.18
N VAL A 303 -15.89 24.69 6.26
CA VAL A 303 -15.77 23.24 6.44
C VAL A 303 -14.93 22.70 5.30
N LEU A 304 -13.83 22.00 5.63
CA LEU A 304 -13.02 21.26 4.67
C LEU A 304 -13.24 19.76 4.91
N GLY A 305 -13.55 19.02 3.84
CA GLY A 305 -13.83 17.59 3.89
C GLY A 305 -12.94 16.77 2.96
N VAL A 306 -12.60 15.57 3.40
CA VAL A 306 -11.94 14.53 2.60
C VAL A 306 -12.76 13.24 2.67
N LEU A 307 -12.72 12.45 1.59
CA LEU A 307 -13.43 11.18 1.47
C LEU A 307 -12.52 10.08 0.92
N ASN A 308 -12.56 8.94 1.59
CA ASN A 308 -12.20 7.64 1.04
C ASN A 308 -13.49 6.83 0.83
N GLY A 309 -13.62 6.20 -0.34
CA GLY A 309 -14.84 5.51 -0.75
C GLY A 309 -15.80 6.43 -1.49
N ASP A 310 -17.08 6.06 -1.50
CA ASP A 310 -18.12 6.67 -2.33
C ASP A 310 -19.37 6.97 -1.51
N VAL A 311 -19.96 8.15 -1.74
CA VAL A 311 -21.29 8.52 -1.22
C VAL A 311 -22.33 8.21 -2.29
N ASP A 312 -22.95 7.04 -2.25
CA ASP A 312 -23.80 6.53 -3.33
C ASP A 312 -25.04 7.40 -3.60
N ASN A 313 -25.60 8.02 -2.56
CA ASN A 313 -26.78 8.87 -2.66
C ASN A 313 -26.45 10.37 -2.86
N TYR A 314 -25.22 10.72 -3.24
CA TYR A 314 -24.83 12.10 -3.54
C TYR A 314 -25.70 12.80 -4.61
N PRO A 315 -26.28 12.14 -5.65
CA PRO A 315 -27.09 12.84 -6.64
C PRO A 315 -28.35 13.46 -6.03
N THR A 316 -29.00 12.74 -5.11
CA THR A 316 -30.19 13.23 -4.39
C THR A 316 -29.82 14.37 -3.45
N LEU A 317 -28.75 14.21 -2.68
CA LEU A 317 -28.29 15.23 -1.74
C LEU A 317 -27.87 16.53 -2.47
N ARG A 318 -27.34 16.41 -3.70
CA ARG A 318 -26.92 17.54 -4.53
C ARG A 318 -28.08 18.47 -4.95
N GLU A 319 -29.33 18.00 -4.99
CA GLU A 319 -30.48 18.81 -5.46
C GLU A 319 -30.68 20.11 -4.65
N GLY A 320 -30.20 20.16 -3.41
CA GLY A 320 -30.26 21.35 -2.55
C GLY A 320 -29.09 22.33 -2.69
N HIS A 321 -28.10 22.06 -3.55
CA HIS A 321 -26.84 22.81 -3.59
C HIS A 321 -26.44 23.26 -5.00
N ALA A 322 -26.05 24.52 -5.14
CA ALA A 322 -25.45 25.05 -6.38
C ALA A 322 -23.97 24.64 -6.48
N ILE A 323 -23.69 23.39 -6.85
CA ILE A 323 -22.31 22.88 -6.98
C ILE A 323 -21.67 23.38 -8.29
N PRO A 324 -20.43 23.93 -8.26
CA PRO A 324 -19.72 24.37 -9.46
C PRO A 324 -19.57 23.27 -10.53
N ALA A 325 -19.70 23.63 -11.80
CA ALA A 325 -19.73 22.66 -12.91
C ALA A 325 -18.45 21.81 -13.01
N ASN A 326 -17.30 22.37 -12.64
CA ASN A 326 -16.01 21.68 -12.70
C ASN A 326 -15.76 20.75 -11.49
N CYS A 327 -16.59 20.86 -10.44
CA CYS A 327 -16.57 19.97 -9.28
C CYS A 327 -17.62 18.86 -9.46
N THR A 328 -17.14 17.70 -9.91
CA THR A 328 -17.93 16.51 -10.23
C THR A 328 -17.74 15.36 -9.24
N THR A 329 -16.91 15.53 -8.22
CA THR A 329 -16.73 14.55 -7.15
C THR A 329 -17.92 14.56 -6.18
N ASP A 330 -18.32 13.38 -5.75
CA ASP A 330 -19.31 13.12 -4.71
C ASP A 330 -18.91 13.71 -3.35
N ALA A 331 -17.62 13.65 -3.00
CA ALA A 331 -17.08 14.20 -1.75
C ALA A 331 -17.47 15.66 -1.45
N LYS A 332 -17.78 16.46 -2.48
CA LYS A 332 -18.22 17.85 -2.33
C LYS A 332 -19.50 17.97 -1.49
N ILE A 333 -20.34 16.92 -1.47
CA ILE A 333 -21.57 16.93 -0.69
C ILE A 333 -21.32 16.93 0.82
N ILE A 334 -20.17 16.40 1.27
CA ILE A 334 -19.84 16.25 2.69
C ILE A 334 -19.76 17.61 3.39
N PRO A 335 -18.85 18.54 3.00
CA PRO A 335 -18.77 19.83 3.68
C PRO A 335 -20.03 20.66 3.49
N LEU A 336 -20.77 20.49 2.37
CA LEU A 336 -22.03 21.19 2.12
C LEU A 336 -23.15 20.77 3.08
N GLU A 337 -23.41 19.46 3.23
CA GLU A 337 -24.44 18.95 4.15
C GLU A 337 -24.09 19.19 5.61
N VAL A 338 -22.81 19.03 5.98
CA VAL A 338 -22.34 19.33 7.34
C VAL A 338 -22.53 20.82 7.65
N ALA A 339 -22.13 21.72 6.75
CA ALA A 339 -22.29 23.16 6.95
C ALA A 339 -23.76 23.58 7.02
N ARG A 340 -24.63 23.00 6.17
CA ARG A 340 -26.07 23.28 6.13
C ARG A 340 -26.73 22.95 7.48
N ARG A 341 -26.52 21.74 8.00
CA ARG A 341 -27.10 21.29 9.27
C ARG A 341 -26.53 22.00 10.48
N ALA A 342 -25.25 22.34 10.44
CA ALA A 342 -24.64 23.10 11.54
C ALA A 342 -25.17 24.54 11.61
N GLY A 343 -25.81 25.06 10.55
CA GLY A 343 -26.58 26.32 10.62
C GLY A 343 -27.86 26.21 11.46
N GLU A 344 -28.30 24.98 11.76
CA GLU A 344 -29.55 24.68 12.46
C GLU A 344 -29.32 24.32 13.94
N GLY A 345 -28.06 24.16 14.40
CA GLY A 345 -27.76 23.71 15.77
C GLY A 345 -26.28 23.42 16.08
N ASP A 346 -26.03 22.47 16.99
CA ASP A 346 -24.70 22.02 17.44
C ASP A 346 -23.92 21.30 16.32
N PHE A 347 -22.63 21.60 16.17
CA PHE A 347 -21.79 21.03 15.11
C PHE A 347 -21.64 19.51 15.23
N ALA A 348 -21.52 18.99 16.47
CA ALA A 348 -21.40 17.56 16.71
C ALA A 348 -22.62 16.79 16.17
N GLU A 349 -23.81 17.31 16.46
CA GLU A 349 -25.07 16.74 15.99
C GLU A 349 -25.24 16.92 14.46
N ALA A 350 -24.83 18.06 13.92
CA ALA A 350 -24.84 18.29 12.47
C ALA A 350 -23.95 17.30 11.72
N PHE A 351 -22.73 17.05 12.20
CA PHE A 351 -21.82 16.08 11.60
C PHE A 351 -22.34 14.65 11.74
N ARG A 352 -22.89 14.29 12.91
CA ARG A 352 -23.52 12.98 13.13
C ARG A 352 -24.68 12.74 12.17
N ALA A 353 -25.61 13.69 12.11
CA ALA A 353 -26.80 13.58 11.27
C ALA A 353 -26.44 13.54 9.78
N ALA A 354 -25.52 14.40 9.31
CA ALA A 354 -25.06 14.37 7.92
C ALA A 354 -24.42 13.01 7.59
N SER A 355 -23.53 12.53 8.45
CA SER A 355 -22.86 11.25 8.24
C SER A 355 -23.81 10.05 8.29
N ALA A 356 -24.89 10.14 9.08
CA ALA A 356 -25.93 9.12 9.13
C ALA A 356 -26.68 8.96 7.79
N ASP A 357 -26.79 10.03 7.01
CA ASP A 357 -27.52 10.05 5.74
C ASP A 357 -26.67 9.69 4.52
N PHE A 358 -25.34 9.62 4.64
CA PHE A 358 -24.47 9.22 3.53
C PHE A 358 -24.54 7.70 3.29
N GLU A 359 -25.11 7.28 2.17
CA GLU A 359 -25.15 5.87 1.77
C GLU A 359 -23.85 5.46 1.07
N GLY A 360 -23.50 4.17 1.13
CA GLY A 360 -22.28 3.62 0.54
C GLY A 360 -21.24 3.20 1.59
N SER A 361 -20.00 2.99 1.14
CA SER A 361 -18.85 2.72 2.03
C SER A 361 -17.94 3.93 2.07
N THR A 362 -17.94 4.60 3.22
CA THR A 362 -17.29 5.91 3.37
C THR A 362 -16.34 5.92 4.56
N ALA A 363 -15.24 6.62 4.39
CA ALA A 363 -14.36 7.08 5.46
C ALA A 363 -14.15 8.58 5.24
N ILE A 364 -14.59 9.38 6.21
CA ILE A 364 -14.71 10.84 6.08
C ILE A 364 -13.82 11.50 7.13
N GLY A 365 -13.11 12.54 6.72
CA GLY A 365 -12.42 13.47 7.63
C GLY A 365 -12.87 14.90 7.39
N VAL A 366 -13.15 15.64 8.46
CA VAL A 366 -13.61 17.04 8.40
C VAL A 366 -12.89 17.91 9.41
N VAL A 367 -12.47 19.10 8.97
CA VAL A 367 -11.99 20.20 9.82
C VAL A 367 -12.89 21.41 9.60
N THR A 368 -13.17 22.18 10.66
CA THR A 368 -14.17 23.27 10.62
C THR A 368 -13.71 24.48 11.42
N SER A 369 -14.11 25.68 10.99
CA SER A 369 -13.87 26.92 11.72
C SER A 369 -14.57 27.02 13.08
N ASP A 370 -15.62 26.22 13.30
CA ASP A 370 -16.36 26.18 14.57
C ASP A 370 -15.54 25.51 15.69
N GLU A 371 -14.72 24.53 15.30
CA GLU A 371 -13.87 23.74 16.18
C GLU A 371 -12.48 23.60 15.55
N PRO A 372 -11.72 24.71 15.46
CA PRO A 372 -10.47 24.78 14.69
C PRO A 372 -9.32 23.97 15.30
N ASP A 373 -9.49 23.44 16.51
CA ASP A 373 -8.52 22.62 17.24
C ASP A 373 -8.93 21.14 17.29
N ALA A 374 -9.88 20.71 16.45
CA ALA A 374 -10.37 19.34 16.39
C ALA A 374 -10.41 18.78 14.96
N LEU A 375 -10.36 17.46 14.87
CA LEU A 375 -10.59 16.68 13.66
C LEU A 375 -11.78 15.74 13.88
N TRP A 376 -12.73 15.79 12.94
CA TRP A 376 -13.92 14.95 12.94
C TRP A 376 -13.76 13.83 11.93
N LEU A 377 -14.10 12.61 12.35
CA LEU A 377 -14.00 11.40 11.54
C LEU A 377 -15.32 10.64 11.54
N SER A 378 -15.63 9.98 10.43
CA SER A 378 -16.75 9.05 10.35
C SER A 378 -16.42 7.88 9.42
N GLN A 379 -16.85 6.66 9.76
CA GLN A 379 -16.67 5.48 8.92
C GLN A 379 -17.96 4.66 8.80
N ARG A 380 -18.30 4.25 7.57
CA ARG A 380 -19.43 3.37 7.24
C ARG A 380 -19.00 2.28 6.26
N GLY A 381 -19.45 1.05 6.53
CA GLY A 381 -19.10 -0.14 5.77
C GLY A 381 -17.67 -0.62 6.00
N SER A 382 -17.35 -1.78 5.43
CA SER A 382 -16.04 -2.44 5.58
C SER A 382 -15.09 -2.20 4.41
N GLY A 383 -15.53 -1.51 3.36
CA GLY A 383 -14.72 -1.25 2.17
C GLY A 383 -13.62 -0.20 2.36
N GLN A 384 -13.75 0.64 3.40
CA GLN A 384 -12.79 1.69 3.76
C GLN A 384 -12.36 1.53 5.22
N ALA A 385 -11.24 2.14 5.60
CA ALA A 385 -10.74 2.13 6.96
C ALA A 385 -10.18 3.49 7.36
N VAL A 386 -10.28 3.80 8.66
CA VAL A 386 -9.58 4.90 9.31
C VAL A 386 -8.96 4.38 10.60
N TYR A 387 -7.70 4.74 10.81
CA TYR A 387 -6.92 4.42 12.00
C TYR A 387 -6.60 5.73 12.73
N VAL A 388 -6.75 5.70 14.06
CA VAL A 388 -6.34 6.77 14.96
C VAL A 388 -5.15 6.25 15.78
N GLY A 389 -3.97 6.79 15.53
CA GLY A 389 -2.76 6.57 16.30
C GLY A 389 -2.68 7.49 17.51
N PHE A 390 -2.23 6.94 18.63
CA PHE A 390 -2.05 7.67 19.88
C PHE A 390 -0.57 8.02 20.05
N LEU A 391 -0.27 9.31 20.12
CA LEU A 391 1.11 9.80 20.18
C LEU A 391 1.63 9.78 21.62
N GLU A 392 2.85 9.31 21.82
CA GLU A 392 3.54 9.32 23.13
C GLU A 392 3.65 10.75 23.70
N THR A 393 3.79 11.75 22.84
CA THR A 393 3.91 13.17 23.23
C THR A 393 2.56 13.89 23.36
N GLY A 394 1.44 13.16 23.29
CA GLY A 394 0.08 13.72 23.26
C GLY A 394 -0.41 14.03 21.85
N GLY A 395 -1.74 14.00 21.67
CA GLY A 395 -2.39 14.18 20.37
C GLY A 395 -2.60 12.88 19.59
N TYR A 396 -3.04 13.03 18.34
CA TYR A 396 -3.48 11.94 17.49
C TYR A 396 -2.95 12.09 16.05
N LEU A 397 -2.56 10.97 15.46
CA LEU A 397 -2.30 10.86 14.02
C LEU A 397 -3.38 10.01 13.39
N VAL A 398 -4.02 10.53 12.36
CA VAL A 398 -5.07 9.83 11.62
C VAL A 398 -4.53 9.43 10.26
N ALA A 399 -4.73 8.17 9.89
CA ALA A 399 -4.48 7.71 8.53
C ALA A 399 -5.51 6.66 8.10
N SER A 400 -5.78 6.54 6.80
CA SER A 400 -6.67 5.49 6.28
C SER A 400 -6.03 4.10 6.18
N GLU A 401 -4.73 3.99 6.41
CA GLU A 401 -4.01 2.73 6.54
C GLU A 401 -3.07 2.75 7.73
N LEU A 402 -2.85 1.57 8.33
CA LEU A 402 -2.04 1.45 9.54
C LEU A 402 -0.60 1.92 9.33
N TYR A 403 -0.01 1.66 8.17
CA TYR A 403 1.35 2.09 7.87
C TYR A 403 1.50 3.62 7.69
N GLY A 404 0.38 4.37 7.61
CA GLY A 404 0.36 5.83 7.72
C GLY A 404 0.28 6.34 9.18
N VAL A 405 0.34 5.44 10.17
CA VAL A 405 0.31 5.77 11.61
C VAL A 405 1.65 5.45 12.29
N VAL A 406 2.30 4.36 11.88
CA VAL A 406 3.40 3.72 12.61
C VAL A 406 4.72 4.51 12.69
N GLU A 407 4.85 5.62 11.95
CA GLU A 407 6.00 6.54 12.13
C GLU A 407 5.94 7.24 13.50
N LEU A 408 4.74 7.56 13.99
CA LEU A 408 4.56 8.36 15.22
C LEU A 408 3.88 7.62 16.37
N ALA A 409 3.14 6.55 16.09
CA ALA A 409 2.39 5.84 17.10
C ALA A 409 2.52 4.33 16.94
N ASP A 410 2.83 3.65 18.06
CA ASP A 410 2.74 2.20 18.16
C ASP A 410 1.31 1.75 18.51
N GLY A 411 0.61 2.55 19.31
CA GLY A 411 -0.79 2.33 19.70
C GLY A 411 -1.77 2.91 18.70
N PHE A 412 -2.77 2.14 18.28
CA PHE A 412 -3.82 2.59 17.38
C PHE A 412 -5.22 2.06 17.73
N HIS A 413 -6.24 2.77 17.27
CA HIS A 413 -7.63 2.32 17.17
C HIS A 413 -8.06 2.30 15.70
N LYS A 414 -8.73 1.24 15.27
CA LYS A 414 -9.36 1.15 13.93
C LYS A 414 -10.85 1.39 14.11
N LEU A 415 -11.40 2.40 13.43
CA LEU A 415 -12.84 2.68 13.48
C LEU A 415 -13.65 1.47 12.96
N ASN A 416 -14.80 1.22 13.59
CA ASN A 416 -15.71 0.15 13.24
C ASN A 416 -16.75 0.64 12.21
N GLY A 417 -16.43 0.50 10.93
CA GLY A 417 -17.33 0.88 9.84
C GLY A 417 -18.57 -0.02 9.69
N GLU A 418 -18.52 -1.30 10.09
CA GLU A 418 -19.68 -2.20 10.00
C GLU A 418 -20.80 -1.79 10.96
N ALA A 419 -20.44 -1.43 12.19
CA ALA A 419 -21.37 -0.87 13.17
C ALA A 419 -21.63 0.64 12.93
N GLY A 420 -20.78 1.28 12.14
CA GLY A 420 -20.75 2.72 11.98
C GLY A 420 -20.11 3.42 13.18
N GLU A 421 -19.19 4.33 12.94
CA GLU A 421 -18.50 5.04 14.02
C GLU A 421 -18.19 6.48 13.61
N ILE A 422 -18.42 7.41 14.53
CA ILE A 422 -18.07 8.84 14.44
C ILE A 422 -17.12 9.15 15.58
N VAL A 423 -16.02 9.86 15.30
CA VAL A 423 -15.00 10.20 16.30
C VAL A 423 -14.64 11.69 16.20
N ARG A 424 -14.59 12.37 17.34
CA ARG A 424 -14.00 13.71 17.50
C ARG A 424 -12.67 13.59 18.23
N LEU A 425 -11.63 14.14 17.63
CA LEU A 425 -10.28 14.22 18.21
C LEU A 425 -9.93 15.67 18.49
N GLY A 426 -9.74 16.03 19.76
CA GLY A 426 -9.35 17.38 20.18
C GLY A 426 -7.84 17.51 20.42
N SER A 427 -7.28 18.68 20.13
CA SER A 427 -5.87 19.01 20.41
C SER A 427 -5.48 18.88 21.88
N ASP A 428 -6.47 18.99 22.77
CA ASP A 428 -6.36 18.81 24.22
C ASP A 428 -6.23 17.34 24.68
N GLY A 429 -6.23 16.39 23.74
CA GLY A 429 -6.19 14.95 24.03
C GLY A 429 -7.57 14.38 24.37
N SER A 430 -8.66 15.11 24.09
CA SER A 430 -10.01 14.56 24.21
C SER A 430 -10.35 13.70 22.99
N LEU A 431 -10.91 12.52 23.25
CA LEU A 431 -11.53 11.65 22.25
C LEU A 431 -12.97 11.40 22.67
N ARG A 432 -13.91 11.63 21.75
CA ARG A 432 -15.32 11.24 21.92
C ARG A 432 -15.77 10.47 20.70
N ALA A 433 -16.54 9.41 20.91
CA ALA A 433 -17.00 8.54 19.85
C ALA A 433 -18.50 8.25 19.98
N TRP A 434 -19.18 8.09 18.85
CA TRP A 434 -20.62 7.84 18.76
C TRP A 434 -20.95 6.86 17.64
N ARG A 435 -22.10 6.20 17.76
CA ARG A 435 -22.81 5.56 16.65
C ARG A 435 -23.64 6.58 15.86
N TYR A 436 -24.07 6.17 14.67
CA TYR A 436 -24.94 7.01 13.83
C TYR A 436 -26.32 7.27 14.43
N ASP A 437 -26.78 6.51 15.41
CA ASP A 437 -28.06 6.74 16.12
C ASP A 437 -27.91 7.67 17.34
N GLY A 438 -26.68 8.10 17.66
CA GLY A 438 -26.37 8.97 18.79
C GLY A 438 -25.92 8.24 20.05
N GLU A 439 -25.86 6.89 20.05
CA GLU A 439 -25.28 6.14 21.15
C GLU A 439 -23.81 6.56 21.37
N ALA A 440 -23.47 7.02 22.56
CA ALA A 440 -22.09 7.33 22.93
C ALA A 440 -21.31 6.02 23.15
N LEU A 441 -20.08 5.98 22.64
CA LEU A 441 -19.21 4.82 22.77
C LEU A 441 -18.19 5.03 23.89
N GLU A 442 -17.90 3.95 24.59
CA GLU A 442 -16.78 3.90 25.53
C GLU A 442 -15.44 4.13 24.80
N PRO A 443 -14.40 4.62 25.51
CA PRO A 443 -13.07 4.79 24.93
C PRO A 443 -12.58 3.50 24.24
N PRO A 444 -12.00 3.61 23.04
CA PRO A 444 -11.62 2.44 22.26
C PRO A 444 -10.47 1.66 22.90
N GLN A 445 -10.45 0.35 22.65
CA GLN A 445 -9.30 -0.48 23.01
C GLN A 445 -8.13 -0.18 22.07
N ILE A 446 -7.02 0.29 22.64
CA ILE A 446 -5.79 0.55 21.90
C ILE A 446 -5.09 -0.77 21.58
N LYS A 447 -4.76 -0.98 20.31
CA LYS A 447 -3.99 -2.12 19.80
C LYS A 447 -2.57 -1.68 19.46
N THR A 448 -1.61 -2.58 19.59
CA THR A 448 -0.22 -2.37 19.15
C THR A 448 -0.07 -2.70 17.67
N ALA A 449 0.63 -1.85 16.92
CA ALA A 449 0.90 -2.06 15.50
C ALA A 449 1.86 -3.25 15.30
N PRO A 450 1.52 -4.23 14.44
CA PRO A 450 2.42 -5.37 14.18
C PRO A 450 3.50 -5.04 13.13
N ILE A 451 3.56 -3.81 12.62
CA ILE A 451 4.45 -3.38 11.54
C ILE A 451 5.16 -2.08 11.91
N ALA A 452 6.28 -1.82 11.24
CA ALA A 452 7.01 -0.56 11.31
C ALA A 452 7.14 0.07 9.92
N THR A 453 7.55 1.34 9.86
CA THR A 453 7.86 2.06 8.60
C THR A 453 8.90 1.33 7.75
N ARG A 454 9.86 0.63 8.39
CA ARG A 454 10.84 -0.25 7.74
C ARG A 454 10.22 -1.32 6.85
N ASP A 455 9.03 -1.82 7.20
CA ASP A 455 8.38 -2.93 6.47
C ASP A 455 7.79 -2.49 5.12
N ILE A 456 7.55 -1.18 4.93
CA ILE A 456 6.97 -0.58 3.72
C ILE A 456 7.97 0.25 2.91
N ASP A 457 9.25 0.23 3.28
CA ASP A 457 10.29 0.96 2.55
C ASP A 457 10.47 0.42 1.12
N ARG A 458 10.95 1.28 0.21
CA ARG A 458 11.28 0.90 -1.17
C ARG A 458 12.69 0.32 -1.33
N ALA A 459 13.54 0.39 -0.33
CA ALA A 459 14.92 -0.13 -0.34
C ALA A 459 15.72 0.31 -1.57
N GLY A 460 15.52 1.55 -2.02
CA GLY A 460 16.18 2.11 -3.22
C GLY A 460 15.65 1.61 -4.56
N HIS A 461 14.63 0.73 -4.59
CA HIS A 461 13.99 0.32 -5.84
C HIS A 461 13.11 1.43 -6.42
N PRO A 462 13.04 1.58 -7.76
CA PRO A 462 12.19 2.60 -8.38
C PRO A 462 10.69 2.35 -8.14
N HIS A 463 10.28 1.08 -8.10
CA HIS A 463 8.88 0.67 -7.94
C HIS A 463 8.75 -0.45 -6.90
N TYR A 464 7.65 -0.44 -6.13
CA TYR A 464 7.33 -1.52 -5.20
C TYR A 464 7.22 -2.89 -5.88
N PHE A 465 6.71 -2.95 -7.12
CA PHE A 465 6.57 -4.20 -7.86
C PHE A 465 7.90 -4.96 -8.01
N VAL A 466 8.95 -4.29 -8.49
CA VAL A 466 10.27 -4.94 -8.65
C VAL A 466 10.96 -5.20 -7.31
N LYS A 467 10.73 -4.35 -6.30
CA LYS A 467 11.18 -4.62 -4.93
C LYS A 467 10.58 -5.93 -4.43
N GLU A 468 9.27 -6.06 -4.51
CA GLU A 468 8.56 -7.19 -3.89
C GLU A 468 8.79 -8.50 -4.64
N ILE A 469 9.02 -8.46 -5.96
CA ILE A 469 9.56 -9.60 -6.70
C ILE A 469 10.93 -10.01 -6.17
N THR A 470 11.78 -9.02 -5.87
CA THR A 470 13.12 -9.26 -5.32
C THR A 470 13.06 -9.79 -3.87
N ASP A 471 12.07 -9.37 -3.09
CA ASP A 471 11.83 -9.84 -1.72
C ASP A 471 11.16 -11.22 -1.66
N ALA A 472 10.48 -11.65 -2.73
CA ALA A 472 9.68 -12.88 -2.77
C ALA A 472 10.44 -14.15 -2.28
N PRO A 473 11.72 -14.39 -2.62
CA PRO A 473 12.49 -15.52 -2.07
C PRO A 473 12.51 -15.52 -0.54
N ARG A 474 12.74 -14.36 0.08
CA ARG A 474 12.78 -14.20 1.54
C ARG A 474 11.40 -14.39 2.17
N SER A 475 10.34 -13.85 1.55
CA SER A 475 8.97 -14.06 2.02
C SER A 475 8.53 -15.53 1.94
N VAL A 476 8.96 -16.25 0.90
CA VAL A 476 8.76 -17.70 0.78
C VAL A 476 9.51 -18.45 1.87
N GLN A 477 10.77 -18.09 2.15
CA GLN A 477 11.55 -18.68 3.25
C GLN A 477 10.85 -18.48 4.59
N ARG A 478 10.34 -17.27 4.87
CA ARG A 478 9.55 -16.96 6.09
C ARG A 478 8.26 -17.79 6.18
N THR A 479 7.58 -18.00 5.05
CA THR A 479 6.38 -18.84 4.98
C THR A 479 6.66 -20.29 5.39
N LEU A 480 7.84 -20.82 5.04
CA LEU A 480 8.26 -22.19 5.36
C LEU A 480 8.86 -22.33 6.76
N ARG A 481 9.40 -21.25 7.33
CA ARG A 481 10.12 -21.25 8.61
C ARG A 481 9.24 -21.77 9.74
N GLY A 482 9.77 -22.73 10.50
CA GLY A 482 9.10 -23.30 11.67
C GLY A 482 7.85 -24.12 11.35
N LYS A 483 7.62 -24.51 10.09
CA LYS A 483 6.41 -25.27 9.69
C LYS A 483 6.62 -26.79 9.60
N PHE A 484 7.86 -27.25 9.52
CA PHE A 484 8.20 -28.67 9.50
C PHE A 484 9.66 -28.89 9.93
N VAL A 485 9.96 -30.11 10.34
CA VAL A 485 11.33 -30.60 10.62
C VAL A 485 11.65 -31.75 9.67
N LEU A 486 12.88 -31.77 9.16
CA LEU A 486 13.42 -32.86 8.37
C LEU A 486 14.52 -33.56 9.16
N GLU A 487 14.27 -34.82 9.52
CA GLU A 487 15.24 -35.71 10.17
C GLU A 487 15.69 -36.80 9.18
N GLU A 488 16.61 -37.66 9.60
CA GLU A 488 17.03 -38.82 8.79
C GLU A 488 15.83 -39.74 8.49
N GLY A 489 15.37 -39.71 7.24
CA GLY A 489 14.27 -40.55 6.77
C GLY A 489 12.85 -40.11 7.17
N ARG A 490 12.69 -39.11 8.04
CA ARG A 490 11.39 -38.64 8.55
C ARG A 490 11.18 -37.15 8.27
N ALA A 491 9.94 -36.79 7.95
CA ALA A 491 9.46 -35.41 7.96
C ALA A 491 8.33 -35.28 8.97
N THR A 492 8.26 -34.16 9.67
CA THR A 492 7.18 -33.92 10.66
C THR A 492 6.72 -32.48 10.54
N PHE A 493 5.41 -32.29 10.39
CA PHE A 493 4.80 -30.97 10.38
C PHE A 493 4.74 -30.37 11.79
N LEU A 494 4.94 -29.07 11.86
CA LEU A 494 4.76 -28.23 13.06
C LEU A 494 3.53 -27.33 12.89
N LEU A 495 2.50 -27.83 12.19
CA LEU A 495 1.23 -27.14 12.01
C LEU A 495 0.30 -27.55 13.15
N GLY A 496 0.01 -26.61 14.04
CA GLY A 496 -0.81 -26.84 15.23
C GLY A 496 -2.31 -26.83 14.95
N GLU A 497 -3.09 -26.88 16.05
CA GLU A 497 -4.56 -26.80 15.99
C GLU A 497 -5.07 -25.43 15.53
N ASP A 498 -4.22 -24.40 15.60
CA ASP A 498 -4.45 -23.07 15.02
C ASP A 498 -4.53 -23.11 13.50
N VAL A 499 -3.84 -24.06 12.84
CA VAL A 499 -3.86 -24.24 11.39
C VAL A 499 -4.84 -25.32 10.97
N ILE A 500 -4.75 -26.51 11.59
CA ILE A 500 -5.62 -27.66 11.30
C ILE A 500 -6.31 -28.09 12.60
N PRO A 501 -7.50 -27.51 12.89
CA PRO A 501 -8.22 -27.77 14.13
C PRO A 501 -8.54 -29.25 14.34
N ALA A 502 -8.69 -29.66 15.60
CA ALA A 502 -9.04 -31.03 15.97
C ALA A 502 -10.27 -31.56 15.20
N ALA A 503 -11.34 -30.76 15.09
CA ALA A 503 -12.55 -31.13 14.35
C ALA A 503 -12.31 -31.37 12.83
N VAL A 504 -11.34 -30.66 12.24
CA VAL A 504 -10.94 -30.88 10.84
C VAL A 504 -10.11 -32.16 10.74
N ARG A 505 -9.13 -32.37 11.62
CA ARG A 505 -8.32 -33.60 11.68
C ARG A 505 -9.20 -34.83 11.86
N GLU A 506 -10.12 -34.82 12.81
CA GLU A 506 -11.06 -35.90 13.07
C GLU A 506 -11.98 -36.14 11.88
N GLY A 507 -12.49 -35.06 11.26
CA GLY A 507 -13.30 -35.15 10.04
C GLY A 507 -12.56 -35.81 8.87
N LEU A 508 -11.26 -35.51 8.70
CA LEU A 508 -10.42 -36.13 7.69
C LEU A 508 -10.19 -37.62 7.99
N SER A 509 -9.82 -37.96 9.22
CA SER A 509 -9.57 -39.35 9.64
C SER A 509 -10.83 -40.22 9.59
N ALA A 510 -12.00 -39.65 9.90
CA ALA A 510 -13.28 -40.32 9.78
C ALA A 510 -13.81 -40.39 8.34
N GLY A 511 -13.12 -39.77 7.37
CA GLY A 511 -13.57 -39.69 5.99
C GLY A 511 -14.88 -38.91 5.81
N ARG A 512 -15.19 -37.98 6.73
CA ARG A 512 -16.37 -37.10 6.66
C ARG A 512 -16.30 -36.18 5.46
N PHE A 513 -15.13 -35.58 5.22
CA PHE A 513 -14.95 -34.66 4.10
C PHE A 513 -14.93 -35.43 2.78
N LYS A 514 -15.81 -35.04 1.85
CA LYS A 514 -15.88 -35.59 0.49
C LYS A 514 -15.50 -34.55 -0.56
N ARG A 515 -15.64 -33.27 -0.21
CA ARG A 515 -15.43 -32.14 -1.10
C ARG A 515 -14.52 -31.11 -0.45
N MET A 516 -13.65 -30.54 -1.26
CA MET A 516 -12.83 -29.40 -0.88
C MET A 516 -12.91 -28.33 -1.95
N TYR A 517 -13.19 -27.10 -1.52
CA TYR A 517 -13.14 -25.93 -2.40
C TYR A 517 -11.98 -25.04 -2.00
N VAL A 518 -11.15 -24.64 -2.95
CA VAL A 518 -10.10 -23.63 -2.73
C VAL A 518 -10.53 -22.35 -3.43
N ILE A 519 -10.75 -21.29 -2.66
CA ILE A 519 -11.34 -20.04 -3.15
C ILE A 519 -10.43 -18.85 -2.91
N GLY A 520 -10.58 -17.84 -3.75
CA GLY A 520 -9.94 -16.54 -3.65
C GLY A 520 -10.49 -15.61 -4.72
N GLN A 521 -9.89 -14.44 -4.90
CA GLN A 521 -10.18 -13.53 -6.01
C GLN A 521 -8.90 -13.05 -6.70
N GLY A 522 -8.98 -12.79 -8.00
CA GLY A 522 -7.83 -12.32 -8.80
C GLY A 522 -6.60 -13.23 -8.70
N THR A 523 -5.43 -12.66 -8.43
CA THR A 523 -4.17 -13.40 -8.21
C THR A 523 -4.28 -14.46 -7.10
N ALA A 524 -5.03 -14.19 -6.01
CA ALA A 524 -5.24 -15.18 -4.95
C ALA A 524 -6.09 -16.38 -5.40
N CYS A 525 -7.02 -16.17 -6.35
CA CYS A 525 -7.74 -17.27 -7.00
C CYS A 525 -6.78 -18.13 -7.84
N VAL A 526 -5.85 -17.51 -8.58
CA VAL A 526 -4.85 -18.26 -9.36
C VAL A 526 -3.91 -19.07 -8.44
N ALA A 527 -3.50 -18.50 -7.31
CA ALA A 527 -2.76 -19.23 -6.29
C ALA A 527 -3.57 -20.42 -5.73
N GLY A 528 -4.86 -20.18 -5.43
CA GLY A 528 -5.79 -21.21 -4.98
C GLY A 528 -6.01 -22.32 -6.01
N LEU A 529 -6.08 -21.99 -7.30
CA LEU A 529 -6.17 -22.96 -8.40
C LEU A 529 -4.92 -23.84 -8.47
N ALA A 530 -3.74 -23.25 -8.37
CA ALA A 530 -2.48 -24.01 -8.35
C ALA A 530 -2.42 -24.94 -7.12
N ALA A 531 -2.82 -24.45 -5.95
CA ALA A 531 -2.91 -25.25 -4.74
C ALA A 531 -3.94 -26.39 -4.88
N ALA A 532 -5.11 -26.11 -5.45
CA ALA A 532 -6.17 -27.10 -5.67
C ALA A 532 -5.75 -28.24 -6.61
N ASP A 533 -5.03 -27.95 -7.70
CA ASP A 533 -4.51 -29.00 -8.60
C ASP A 533 -3.53 -29.92 -7.85
N PHE A 534 -2.64 -29.35 -7.03
CA PHE A 534 -1.69 -30.13 -6.23
C PHE A 534 -2.38 -30.94 -5.12
N MET A 535 -3.30 -30.31 -4.36
CA MET A 535 -4.12 -30.96 -3.34
C MET A 535 -4.95 -32.10 -3.92
N GLY A 536 -5.60 -31.88 -5.06
CA GLY A 536 -6.45 -32.88 -5.71
C GLY A 536 -5.68 -34.14 -6.12
N ARG A 537 -4.42 -34.01 -6.54
CA ARG A 537 -3.55 -35.17 -6.85
C ARG A 537 -3.23 -35.99 -5.61
N LEU A 538 -2.99 -35.32 -4.48
CA LEU A 538 -2.60 -35.98 -3.23
C LEU A 538 -3.79 -36.58 -2.48
N LEU A 539 -4.94 -35.89 -2.44
CA LEU A 539 -6.08 -36.26 -1.61
C LEU A 539 -7.12 -37.13 -2.32
N ARG A 540 -7.03 -37.29 -3.65
CA ARG A 540 -7.92 -38.20 -4.41
C ARG A 540 -7.98 -39.63 -3.84
N PRO A 541 -6.87 -40.27 -3.40
CA PRO A 541 -6.94 -41.60 -2.80
C PRO A 541 -7.73 -41.65 -1.48
N ALA A 542 -7.90 -40.53 -0.78
CA ALA A 542 -8.77 -40.42 0.40
C ALA A 542 -10.25 -40.19 0.03
N GLY A 543 -10.60 -40.15 -1.26
CA GLY A 543 -11.97 -39.93 -1.72
C GLY A 543 -12.44 -38.47 -1.62
N ILE A 544 -11.51 -37.52 -1.55
CA ILE A 544 -11.79 -36.09 -1.49
C ILE A 544 -11.65 -35.49 -2.90
N SER A 545 -12.72 -34.91 -3.44
CA SER A 545 -12.63 -34.09 -4.65
C SER A 545 -12.19 -32.68 -4.27
N VAL A 546 -11.23 -32.12 -5.01
CA VAL A 546 -10.72 -30.77 -4.77
C VAL A 546 -10.97 -29.92 -6.01
N THR A 547 -11.59 -28.76 -5.84
CA THR A 547 -11.88 -27.82 -6.92
C THR A 547 -11.46 -26.41 -6.52
N GLY A 548 -10.63 -25.76 -7.33
CA GLY A 548 -10.30 -24.34 -7.18
C GLY A 548 -11.21 -23.46 -8.04
N MET A 549 -11.63 -22.30 -7.54
CA MET A 549 -12.51 -21.36 -8.26
C MET A 549 -12.50 -19.95 -7.65
N PRO A 550 -13.05 -18.93 -8.33
CA PRO A 550 -13.37 -17.65 -7.72
C PRO A 550 -14.34 -17.82 -6.54
N ALA A 551 -14.16 -17.05 -5.47
CA ALA A 551 -15.05 -17.11 -4.30
C ALA A 551 -16.51 -16.81 -4.68
N THR A 552 -16.72 -15.83 -5.55
CA THR A 552 -18.03 -15.45 -6.10
C THR A 552 -18.72 -16.59 -6.81
N ASP A 553 -17.98 -17.46 -7.51
CA ASP A 553 -18.55 -18.59 -8.25
C ASP A 553 -19.08 -19.65 -7.28
N LEU A 554 -18.35 -19.92 -6.20
CA LEU A 554 -18.81 -20.83 -5.14
C LEU A 554 -20.12 -20.33 -4.52
N SER A 555 -20.15 -19.08 -4.06
CA SER A 555 -21.35 -18.51 -3.43
C SER A 555 -22.51 -18.31 -4.40
N GLY A 556 -22.22 -18.02 -5.67
CA GLY A 556 -23.23 -17.70 -6.68
C GLY A 556 -23.87 -18.94 -7.31
N PHE A 557 -23.12 -20.04 -7.45
CA PHE A 557 -23.56 -21.17 -8.29
C PHE A 557 -23.46 -22.55 -7.63
N LEU A 558 -22.70 -22.71 -6.54
CA LEU A 558 -22.40 -24.03 -5.97
C LEU A 558 -22.69 -24.13 -4.47
N LEU A 559 -23.37 -23.13 -3.89
CA LEU A 559 -23.66 -23.08 -2.46
C LEU A 559 -24.62 -24.20 -2.00
N ASP A 560 -25.41 -24.77 -2.90
CA ASP A 560 -26.26 -25.94 -2.67
C ASP A 560 -25.46 -27.25 -2.52
N GLN A 561 -24.21 -27.27 -2.96
CA GLN A 561 -23.28 -28.41 -2.84
C GLN A 561 -22.38 -28.31 -1.61
N VAL A 562 -22.57 -27.27 -0.78
CA VAL A 562 -21.78 -27.02 0.44
C VAL A 562 -22.56 -27.50 1.66
N GLY A 563 -21.87 -28.24 2.53
CA GLY A 563 -22.43 -28.77 3.77
C GLY A 563 -21.35 -29.20 4.78
N GLU A 564 -21.73 -29.97 5.80
CA GLU A 564 -20.81 -30.51 6.81
C GLU A 564 -19.75 -31.48 6.24
N ASP A 565 -19.93 -32.00 5.03
CA ASP A 565 -18.96 -32.85 4.32
C ASP A 565 -17.94 -32.04 3.50
N THR A 566 -17.96 -30.71 3.62
CA THR A 566 -17.17 -29.77 2.82
C THR A 566 -16.10 -29.07 3.66
N LEU A 567 -14.87 -29.04 3.13
CA LEU A 567 -13.77 -28.20 3.63
C LEU A 567 -13.49 -27.07 2.62
N VAL A 568 -13.48 -25.83 3.07
CA VAL A 568 -13.15 -24.67 2.25
C VAL A 568 -11.78 -24.13 2.65
N VAL A 569 -10.90 -23.91 1.68
CA VAL A 569 -9.63 -23.20 1.87
C VAL A 569 -9.76 -21.82 1.23
N ALA A 570 -9.78 -20.76 2.04
CA ALA A 570 -9.94 -19.38 1.58
C ALA A 570 -8.58 -18.67 1.52
N VAL A 571 -8.19 -18.19 0.35
CA VAL A 571 -6.89 -17.55 0.09
C VAL A 571 -7.09 -16.04 -0.08
N SER A 572 -6.40 -15.23 0.74
CA SER A 572 -6.41 -13.77 0.62
C SER A 572 -5.11 -13.15 1.15
N GLN A 573 -4.58 -12.12 0.49
CA GLN A 573 -3.41 -11.38 0.99
C GLN A 573 -3.82 -10.49 2.18
N SER A 574 -4.84 -9.65 1.99
CA SER A 574 -5.26 -8.66 2.98
C SER A 574 -6.14 -9.24 4.09
N GLY A 575 -6.81 -10.36 3.81
CA GLY A 575 -7.82 -10.95 4.69
C GLY A 575 -9.11 -10.11 4.81
N THR A 576 -9.22 -9.02 4.03
CA THR A 576 -10.37 -8.09 4.04
C THR A 576 -11.13 -8.08 2.72
N THR A 577 -10.75 -8.92 1.75
CA THR A 577 -11.42 -9.00 0.45
C THR A 577 -12.91 -9.31 0.63
N THR A 578 -13.79 -8.36 0.30
CA THR A 578 -15.22 -8.40 0.60
C THR A 578 -15.89 -9.65 0.04
N ASP A 579 -15.66 -9.95 -1.24
CA ASP A 579 -16.25 -11.12 -1.90
C ASP A 579 -15.84 -12.43 -1.22
N THR A 580 -14.55 -12.59 -0.89
CA THR A 580 -14.04 -13.80 -0.22
C THR A 580 -14.63 -13.94 1.18
N ASN A 581 -14.65 -12.85 1.95
CA ASN A 581 -15.22 -12.87 3.31
C ASN A 581 -16.72 -13.18 3.29
N ARG A 582 -17.47 -12.59 2.36
CA ARG A 582 -18.90 -12.88 2.18
C ARG A 582 -19.15 -14.34 1.80
N THR A 583 -18.37 -14.90 0.89
CA THR A 583 -18.47 -16.34 0.55
C THR A 583 -18.16 -17.19 1.78
N VAL A 584 -17.16 -16.83 2.59
CA VAL A 584 -16.81 -17.55 3.83
C VAL A 584 -17.96 -17.55 4.82
N ASP A 585 -18.64 -16.42 5.03
CA ASP A 585 -19.83 -16.37 5.89
C ASP A 585 -20.92 -17.35 5.38
N LEU A 586 -21.23 -17.30 4.08
CA LEU A 586 -22.25 -18.16 3.47
C LEU A 586 -21.95 -19.66 3.57
N VAL A 587 -20.69 -20.08 3.37
CA VAL A 587 -20.32 -21.50 3.46
C VAL A 587 -20.30 -21.99 4.91
N ARG A 588 -19.99 -21.11 5.88
CA ARG A 588 -20.07 -21.44 7.30
C ARG A 588 -21.51 -21.62 7.77
N ASP A 589 -22.42 -20.79 7.27
CA ASP A 589 -23.86 -20.95 7.53
C ASP A 589 -24.40 -22.29 7.01
N LYS A 590 -23.73 -22.89 6.03
CA LYS A 590 -24.01 -24.26 5.53
C LYS A 590 -23.34 -25.38 6.34
N GLY A 591 -22.54 -25.06 7.35
CA GLY A 591 -21.83 -26.03 8.19
C GLY A 591 -20.46 -26.46 7.65
N ALA A 592 -19.93 -25.81 6.62
CA ALA A 592 -18.61 -26.16 6.10
C ALA A 592 -17.48 -25.74 7.06
N ALA A 593 -16.42 -26.55 7.12
CA ALA A 593 -15.18 -26.16 7.77
C ALA A 593 -14.38 -25.21 6.88
N VAL A 594 -13.60 -24.30 7.48
CA VAL A 594 -12.87 -23.24 6.75
C VAL A 594 -11.45 -23.13 7.27
N ILE A 595 -10.47 -23.20 6.38
CA ILE A 595 -9.07 -22.86 6.65
C ILE A 595 -8.69 -21.62 5.82
N GLY A 596 -8.23 -20.56 6.47
CA GLY A 596 -7.73 -19.36 5.80
C GLY A 596 -6.23 -19.48 5.49
N ILE A 597 -5.81 -19.07 4.30
CA ILE A 597 -4.40 -18.77 3.97
C ILE A 597 -4.28 -17.26 3.82
N VAL A 598 -3.66 -16.62 4.82
CA VAL A 598 -3.68 -15.15 4.98
C VAL A 598 -2.30 -14.59 5.31
N ASN A 599 -1.97 -13.38 4.85
CA ASN A 599 -0.73 -12.71 5.27
C ASN A 599 -0.97 -11.80 6.49
N ARG A 600 -2.05 -11.00 6.46
CA ARG A 600 -2.40 -10.06 7.52
C ARG A 600 -2.97 -10.77 8.76
N ARG A 601 -2.30 -10.58 9.91
CA ARG A 601 -2.80 -11.05 11.22
C ARG A 601 -3.97 -10.18 11.69
N GLY A 602 -4.96 -10.80 12.35
CA GLY A 602 -6.12 -10.09 12.91
C GLY A 602 -6.99 -9.40 11.86
N SER A 603 -7.12 -10.01 10.68
CA SER A 603 -8.02 -9.57 9.62
C SER A 603 -9.38 -10.25 9.72
N ASP A 604 -10.40 -9.72 9.05
CA ASP A 604 -11.76 -10.30 9.10
C ASP A 604 -11.78 -11.80 8.74
N LEU A 605 -10.99 -12.21 7.74
CA LEU A 605 -10.90 -13.61 7.33
C LEU A 605 -10.25 -14.51 8.41
N THR A 606 -9.32 -13.98 9.21
CA THR A 606 -8.71 -14.77 10.29
C THR A 606 -9.74 -15.07 11.38
N ASP A 607 -10.61 -14.12 11.68
CA ASP A 607 -11.65 -14.27 12.71
C ASP A 607 -12.78 -15.18 12.23
N LYS A 608 -13.04 -15.20 10.92
CA LYS A 608 -14.07 -16.03 10.30
C LYS A 608 -13.61 -17.47 10.01
N SER A 609 -12.31 -17.75 10.02
CA SER A 609 -11.78 -19.08 9.70
C SER A 609 -11.71 -19.99 10.93
N HIS A 610 -11.91 -21.30 10.74
CA HIS A 610 -11.74 -22.27 11.83
C HIS A 610 -10.25 -22.57 12.10
N GLY A 611 -9.42 -22.54 11.05
CA GLY A 611 -7.95 -22.60 11.15
C GLY A 611 -7.31 -21.61 10.20
N VAL A 612 -6.09 -21.16 10.49
CA VAL A 612 -5.39 -20.13 9.71
C VAL A 612 -3.94 -20.53 9.49
N LEU A 613 -3.54 -20.65 8.23
CA LEU A 613 -2.14 -20.75 7.82
C LEU A 613 -1.63 -19.37 7.41
N TYR A 614 -0.81 -18.75 8.27
CA TYR A 614 -0.17 -17.49 7.93
C TYR A 614 0.92 -17.66 6.88
N THR A 615 0.91 -16.78 5.88
CA THR A 615 2.02 -16.55 4.95
C THR A 615 2.99 -15.54 5.53
N SER A 616 4.28 -15.71 5.20
CA SER A 616 5.40 -14.95 5.77
C SER A 616 5.37 -14.88 7.32
N ASP A 617 5.84 -13.78 7.90
CA ASP A 617 5.84 -13.50 9.35
C ASP A 617 4.69 -12.57 9.80
N GLY A 618 3.86 -12.12 8.86
CA GLY A 618 2.78 -11.15 9.07
C GLY A 618 3.23 -9.68 9.06
N ARG A 619 4.52 -9.42 8.82
CA ARG A 619 5.09 -8.07 8.65
C ARG A 619 5.35 -7.71 7.19
N ASP A 620 5.35 -8.68 6.28
CA ASP A 620 5.54 -8.47 4.84
C ASP A 620 4.31 -7.81 4.19
N VAL A 621 4.17 -6.50 4.39
CA VAL A 621 3.16 -5.67 3.70
C VAL A 621 3.46 -5.64 2.20
N GLU A 622 2.43 -5.85 1.38
CA GLU A 622 2.53 -5.72 -0.09
C GLU A 622 1.97 -4.33 -0.46
N MET A 623 2.87 -3.45 -0.90
CA MET A 623 2.60 -2.06 -1.27
C MET A 623 2.33 -1.92 -2.78
N SER A 624 2.89 -2.82 -3.60
CA SER A 624 2.51 -2.90 -5.01
C SER A 624 1.03 -3.23 -5.15
N VAL A 625 0.34 -2.48 -6.00
CA VAL A 625 -1.07 -2.77 -6.33
C VAL A 625 -1.18 -4.11 -7.05
N ALA A 626 -0.28 -4.37 -8.00
CA ALA A 626 -0.18 -5.65 -8.64
C ALA A 626 0.54 -6.62 -7.69
N SER A 627 -0.17 -7.64 -7.22
CA SER A 627 0.36 -8.62 -6.26
C SER A 627 1.53 -9.42 -6.83
N THR A 628 2.55 -9.67 -6.01
CA THR A 628 3.80 -10.35 -6.36
C THR A 628 4.17 -11.39 -5.29
N LYS A 629 4.92 -11.01 -4.25
CA LYS A 629 5.40 -11.90 -3.16
C LYS A 629 4.26 -12.68 -2.51
N ALA A 630 3.06 -12.09 -2.40
CA ALA A 630 1.91 -12.78 -1.83
C ALA A 630 1.48 -14.00 -2.65
N PHE A 631 1.50 -13.93 -3.99
CA PHE A 631 1.20 -15.08 -4.86
C PHE A 631 2.09 -16.28 -4.54
N TYR A 632 3.41 -16.08 -4.51
CA TYR A 632 4.37 -17.16 -4.24
C TYR A 632 4.15 -17.76 -2.86
N CYS A 633 3.96 -16.92 -1.85
CA CYS A 633 3.72 -17.38 -0.48
C CYS A 633 2.39 -18.15 -0.37
N GLN A 634 1.33 -17.70 -1.04
CA GLN A 634 0.02 -18.36 -1.05
C GLN A 634 0.07 -19.74 -1.72
N VAL A 635 0.75 -19.86 -2.87
CA VAL A 635 0.94 -21.17 -3.52
C VAL A 635 1.75 -22.10 -2.63
N VAL A 636 2.85 -21.61 -2.04
CA VAL A 636 3.71 -22.41 -1.15
C VAL A 636 2.97 -22.85 0.12
N ALA A 637 2.19 -21.96 0.74
CA ALA A 637 1.33 -22.28 1.87
C ALA A 637 0.26 -23.31 1.48
N GLY A 638 -0.35 -23.17 0.30
CA GLY A 638 -1.28 -24.15 -0.25
C GLY A 638 -0.63 -25.51 -0.46
N TYR A 639 0.60 -25.57 -0.99
CA TYR A 639 1.35 -26.81 -1.17
C TYR A 639 1.74 -27.46 0.16
N LEU A 640 2.14 -26.65 1.14
CA LEU A 640 2.44 -27.12 2.48
C LEU A 640 1.20 -27.72 3.16
N LEU A 641 0.07 -27.02 3.08
CA LEU A 641 -1.22 -27.51 3.58
C LEU A 641 -1.62 -28.81 2.87
N ALA A 642 -1.47 -28.89 1.54
CA ALA A 642 -1.74 -30.09 0.77
C ALA A 642 -0.95 -31.31 1.28
N LEU A 643 0.35 -31.13 1.53
CA LEU A 643 1.22 -32.18 2.04
C LEU A 643 0.85 -32.60 3.47
N ALA A 644 0.51 -31.64 4.34
CA ALA A 644 0.08 -31.92 5.71
C ALA A 644 -1.24 -32.69 5.75
N LEU A 645 -2.22 -32.32 4.92
CA LEU A 645 -3.47 -33.04 4.78
C LEU A 645 -3.25 -34.44 4.19
N ALA A 646 -2.33 -34.58 3.23
CA ALA A 646 -2.00 -35.87 2.63
C ALA A 646 -1.31 -36.81 3.62
N ASP A 647 -0.42 -36.28 4.46
CA ASP A 647 0.24 -37.01 5.55
C ASP A 647 -0.80 -37.48 6.58
N HIS A 648 -1.68 -36.58 7.01
CA HIS A 648 -2.77 -36.89 7.97
C HIS A 648 -3.75 -37.94 7.43
N THR A 649 -4.02 -37.94 6.13
CA THR A 649 -4.88 -38.94 5.47
C THR A 649 -4.14 -40.21 5.04
N GLY A 650 -2.83 -40.29 5.23
CA GLY A 650 -2.02 -41.45 4.82
C GLY A 650 -1.94 -41.67 3.30
N THR A 651 -2.23 -40.64 2.50
CA THR A 651 -2.28 -40.72 1.03
C THR A 651 -0.93 -40.49 0.36
N ILE A 652 0.07 -40.03 1.13
CA ILE A 652 1.45 -39.84 0.67
C ILE A 652 2.41 -40.71 1.50
N SER A 653 3.42 -41.28 0.85
CA SER A 653 4.48 -42.01 1.56
C SER A 653 5.50 -41.04 2.16
N ALA A 654 6.10 -41.40 3.31
CA ALA A 654 7.14 -40.61 3.98
C ALA A 654 8.29 -40.18 3.04
N LYS A 655 8.72 -41.07 2.12
CA LYS A 655 9.77 -40.77 1.13
C LYS A 655 9.34 -39.66 0.15
N LYS A 656 8.11 -39.74 -0.38
CA LYS A 656 7.57 -38.72 -1.30
C LYS A 656 7.35 -37.41 -0.56
N LEU A 657 6.76 -37.45 0.63
CA LEU A 657 6.56 -36.29 1.49
C LEU A 657 7.88 -35.54 1.73
N ARG A 658 8.91 -36.25 2.19
CA ARG A 658 10.24 -35.69 2.40
C ARG A 658 10.84 -35.08 1.14
N THR A 659 10.63 -35.72 -0.02
CA THR A 659 11.11 -35.20 -1.31
C THR A 659 10.45 -33.86 -1.67
N HIS A 660 9.13 -33.73 -1.47
CA HIS A 660 8.43 -32.48 -1.72
C HIS A 660 8.87 -31.37 -0.75
N LEU A 661 9.01 -31.68 0.54
CA LEU A 661 9.44 -30.69 1.53
C LEU A 661 10.88 -30.20 1.28
N LEU A 662 11.80 -31.07 0.85
CA LEU A 662 13.14 -30.64 0.42
C LEU A 662 13.10 -29.68 -0.77
N ARG A 663 12.22 -29.93 -1.75
CA ARG A 663 12.05 -29.02 -2.89
C ARG A 663 11.49 -27.66 -2.48
N LEU A 664 10.53 -27.65 -1.55
CA LEU A 664 10.03 -26.39 -0.97
C LEU A 664 11.13 -25.66 -0.19
N GLN A 665 11.94 -26.39 0.57
CA GLN A 665 13.07 -25.81 1.31
C GLN A 665 14.12 -25.17 0.38
N ASP A 666 14.35 -25.74 -0.81
CA ASP A 666 15.30 -25.23 -1.82
C ASP A 666 14.71 -24.12 -2.72
N LEU A 667 13.38 -23.97 -2.75
CA LEU A 667 12.69 -23.01 -3.61
C LEU A 667 13.18 -21.56 -3.46
N PRO A 668 13.40 -20.99 -2.24
CA PRO A 668 13.96 -19.65 -2.11
C PRO A 668 15.28 -19.45 -2.86
N ARG A 669 16.17 -20.45 -2.83
CA ARG A 669 17.44 -20.42 -3.58
C ARG A 669 17.17 -20.39 -5.08
N CYS A 670 16.26 -21.26 -5.56
CA CYS A 670 15.87 -21.29 -6.97
C CYS A 670 15.24 -19.98 -7.46
N LEU A 671 14.37 -19.34 -6.65
CA LEU A 671 13.77 -18.05 -7.00
C LEU A 671 14.84 -16.95 -7.09
N SER A 672 15.78 -16.92 -6.14
CA SER A 672 16.91 -15.99 -6.15
C SER A 672 17.76 -16.16 -7.40
N GLU A 673 18.05 -17.42 -7.75
CA GLU A 673 18.78 -17.77 -8.97
C GLU A 673 18.05 -17.31 -10.24
N VAL A 674 16.71 -17.38 -10.31
CA VAL A 674 15.96 -16.81 -11.45
C VAL A 674 16.13 -15.28 -11.55
N LEU A 675 16.07 -14.57 -10.42
CA LEU A 675 16.22 -13.10 -10.40
C LEU A 675 17.58 -12.66 -10.93
N GLU A 676 18.63 -13.41 -10.62
CA GLU A 676 20.00 -13.15 -11.09
C GLU A 676 20.16 -13.43 -12.59
N LEU A 677 19.64 -14.55 -13.09
CA LEU A 677 19.85 -14.98 -14.48
C LEU A 677 18.96 -14.25 -15.49
N SER A 678 17.70 -14.02 -15.10
CA SER A 678 16.64 -13.75 -16.06
C SER A 678 16.36 -12.28 -16.26
N ARG A 679 16.81 -11.39 -15.37
CA ARG A 679 16.46 -9.96 -15.43
C ARG A 679 16.85 -9.32 -16.76
N GLU A 680 18.11 -9.46 -17.19
CA GLU A 680 18.57 -8.84 -18.43
C GLU A 680 17.92 -9.49 -19.67
N ARG A 681 17.73 -10.81 -19.66
CA ARG A 681 17.07 -11.52 -20.76
C ARG A 681 15.59 -11.14 -20.88
N ALA A 682 14.89 -11.00 -19.76
CA ALA A 682 13.52 -10.51 -19.71
C ALA A 682 13.43 -9.08 -20.27
N ARG A 683 14.39 -8.21 -19.93
CA ARG A 683 14.47 -6.85 -20.47
C ARG A 683 14.68 -6.82 -21.98
N GLN A 684 15.56 -7.66 -22.51
CA GLN A 684 15.79 -7.75 -23.96
C GLN A 684 14.56 -8.33 -24.68
N ALA A 685 13.97 -9.38 -24.13
CA ALA A 685 12.77 -10.01 -24.67
C ALA A 685 11.56 -9.06 -24.66
N ALA A 686 11.41 -8.22 -23.63
CA ALA A 686 10.34 -7.24 -23.52
C ALA A 686 10.33 -6.25 -24.70
N LYS A 687 11.49 -5.84 -25.21
CA LYS A 687 11.58 -4.97 -26.39
C LYS A 687 11.04 -5.65 -27.66
N LEU A 688 11.28 -6.95 -27.81
CA LEU A 688 10.73 -7.72 -28.94
C LEU A 688 9.20 -7.82 -28.87
N ALA A 689 8.63 -7.84 -27.67
CA ALA A 689 7.19 -7.92 -27.49
C ALA A 689 6.43 -6.70 -28.06
N LEU A 690 7.07 -5.54 -28.06
CA LEU A 690 6.50 -4.29 -28.57
C LEU A 690 6.27 -4.30 -30.09
N LEU A 691 6.95 -5.20 -30.81
CA LEU A 691 6.76 -5.41 -32.26
C LEU A 691 5.39 -6.02 -32.60
N ARG A 692 4.63 -6.46 -31.60
CA ARG A 692 3.28 -7.02 -31.76
C ARG A 692 2.25 -6.27 -30.94
N ARG A 693 1.09 -6.05 -31.55
CA ARG A 693 -0.08 -5.44 -30.91
C ARG A 693 -0.76 -6.40 -29.92
N HIS A 694 -0.97 -7.64 -30.35
CA HIS A 694 -1.69 -8.69 -29.62
C HIS A 694 -0.73 -9.60 -28.86
N TRP A 695 -1.03 -9.85 -27.59
CA TRP A 695 -0.17 -10.59 -26.68
C TRP A 695 -0.95 -11.75 -26.06
N THR A 696 -0.30 -12.90 -25.90
CA THR A 696 -0.85 -14.09 -25.26
C THR A 696 0.19 -14.75 -24.37
N VAL A 697 -0.25 -15.35 -23.26
CA VAL A 697 0.60 -16.24 -22.44
C VAL A 697 0.09 -17.67 -22.56
N VAL A 698 0.97 -18.63 -22.73
CA VAL A 698 0.58 -20.05 -22.86
C VAL A 698 1.31 -20.94 -21.87
N GLY A 699 0.60 -21.93 -21.33
CA GLY A 699 1.17 -22.94 -20.44
C GLY A 699 0.24 -24.14 -20.30
N SER A 700 0.82 -25.35 -20.25
CA SER A 700 0.04 -26.60 -20.23
C SER A 700 0.15 -27.34 -18.90
N GLY A 701 -0.91 -28.07 -18.53
CA GLY A 701 -0.99 -28.76 -17.24
C GLY A 701 -0.83 -27.78 -16.07
N PRO A 702 0.02 -28.07 -15.06
CA PRO A 702 0.30 -27.15 -13.95
C PRO A 702 0.76 -25.75 -14.40
N LEU A 703 1.49 -25.66 -15.51
CA LEU A 703 2.06 -24.40 -16.00
C LEU A 703 0.99 -23.44 -16.54
N SER A 704 -0.24 -23.92 -16.77
CA SER A 704 -1.38 -23.06 -17.08
C SER A 704 -1.69 -22.07 -15.96
N HIS A 705 -1.39 -22.41 -14.70
CA HIS A 705 -1.54 -21.49 -13.56
C HIS A 705 -0.52 -20.35 -13.61
N ALA A 706 0.73 -20.65 -14.01
CA ALA A 706 1.73 -19.61 -14.25
C ALA A 706 1.29 -18.68 -15.39
N ALA A 707 0.82 -19.26 -16.51
CA ALA A 707 0.33 -18.47 -17.65
C ALA A 707 -0.83 -17.52 -17.26
N ARG A 708 -1.79 -17.99 -16.46
CA ARG A 708 -2.91 -17.18 -15.96
C ARG A 708 -2.46 -16.02 -15.07
N GLU A 709 -1.50 -16.26 -14.19
CA GLU A 709 -0.97 -15.22 -13.29
C GLU A 709 -0.15 -14.18 -14.07
N ILE A 710 0.74 -14.63 -14.97
CA ILE A 710 1.53 -13.71 -15.79
C ILE A 710 0.64 -12.87 -16.70
N ARG A 711 -0.43 -13.46 -17.26
CA ARG A 711 -1.45 -12.73 -18.02
C ARG A 711 -2.07 -11.60 -17.19
N ILE A 712 -2.39 -11.85 -15.91
CA ILE A 712 -2.92 -10.81 -15.02
C ILE A 712 -1.89 -9.68 -14.88
N LYS A 713 -0.61 -9.99 -14.58
CA LYS A 713 0.43 -8.97 -14.43
C LYS A 713 0.67 -8.17 -15.70
N LEU A 714 0.72 -8.81 -16.86
CA LEU A 714 0.83 -8.11 -18.15
C LEU A 714 -0.37 -7.17 -18.37
N SER A 715 -1.58 -7.61 -18.04
CA SER A 715 -2.78 -6.78 -18.18
C SER A 715 -2.77 -5.59 -17.21
N GLU A 716 -2.37 -5.82 -15.95
CA GLU A 716 -2.31 -4.79 -14.90
C GLU A 716 -1.22 -3.75 -15.16
N LEU A 717 -0.05 -4.16 -15.66
CA LEU A 717 1.11 -3.27 -15.82
C LEU A 717 1.18 -2.63 -17.21
N CYS A 718 0.83 -3.38 -18.27
CA CYS A 718 0.99 -2.91 -19.65
C CYS A 718 -0.32 -2.37 -20.26
N TYR A 719 -1.45 -2.45 -19.53
CA TYR A 719 -2.77 -2.03 -20.00
C TYR A 719 -3.18 -2.63 -21.35
N LYS A 720 -2.74 -3.87 -21.60
CA LYS A 720 -3.12 -4.67 -22.77
C LYS A 720 -4.11 -5.73 -22.34
N SER A 721 -5.11 -6.01 -23.18
CA SER A 721 -5.90 -7.24 -23.04
C SER A 721 -5.04 -8.41 -23.49
N VAL A 722 -4.64 -9.26 -22.55
CA VAL A 722 -3.78 -10.42 -22.80
C VAL A 722 -4.59 -11.69 -22.57
N SER A 723 -4.55 -12.64 -23.51
CA SER A 723 -5.19 -13.95 -23.33
C SER A 723 -4.27 -14.94 -22.60
N ALA A 724 -4.84 -15.99 -22.00
CA ALA A 724 -4.09 -17.12 -21.46
C ALA A 724 -4.69 -18.43 -21.97
N ASP A 725 -3.89 -19.19 -22.71
CA ASP A 725 -4.31 -20.45 -23.36
C ASP A 725 -3.38 -21.61 -22.94
N THR A 726 -3.72 -22.83 -23.34
CA THR A 726 -2.74 -23.93 -23.31
C THR A 726 -1.85 -23.87 -24.55
N ILE A 727 -0.64 -24.43 -24.43
CA ILE A 727 0.35 -24.39 -25.52
C ILE A 727 -0.22 -25.03 -26.79
N GLU A 728 -0.91 -26.17 -26.65
CA GLU A 728 -1.40 -26.96 -27.77
C GLU A 728 -2.64 -26.36 -28.45
N ASP A 729 -3.44 -25.58 -27.71
CA ASP A 729 -4.72 -25.07 -28.21
C ASP A 729 -4.59 -23.68 -28.86
N LYS A 730 -3.50 -22.95 -28.62
CA LYS A 730 -3.27 -21.60 -29.18
C LYS A 730 -3.42 -21.52 -30.70
N LYS A 731 -3.05 -22.58 -31.42
CA LYS A 731 -3.20 -22.67 -32.88
C LYS A 731 -4.66 -22.74 -33.36
N HIS A 732 -5.59 -23.12 -32.49
CA HIS A 732 -7.02 -23.26 -32.78
C HIS A 732 -7.83 -22.00 -32.43
N ILE A 733 -7.21 -20.99 -31.82
CA ILE A 733 -7.89 -19.80 -31.29
C ILE A 733 -7.62 -18.59 -32.20
N ASP A 734 -6.49 -17.91 -32.00
CA ASP A 734 -6.21 -16.61 -32.61
C ASP A 734 -4.73 -16.47 -33.03
N LEU A 735 -4.06 -17.57 -33.41
CA LEU A 735 -2.69 -17.51 -33.92
C LEU A 735 -2.55 -16.62 -35.18
N SER A 736 -3.63 -16.45 -35.94
CA SER A 736 -3.72 -15.54 -37.09
C SER A 736 -3.58 -14.05 -36.75
N SER A 737 -3.66 -13.67 -35.46
CA SER A 737 -3.38 -12.29 -35.01
C SER A 737 -1.88 -11.96 -34.94
N GLU A 738 -1.02 -12.92 -35.32
CA GLU A 738 0.44 -12.84 -35.26
C GLU A 738 0.97 -12.37 -33.89
N PRO A 739 0.48 -12.92 -32.76
CA PRO A 739 0.72 -12.30 -31.46
C PRO A 739 2.17 -12.45 -30.98
N MET A 740 2.58 -11.63 -30.00
CA MET A 740 3.65 -12.04 -29.10
C MET A 740 3.11 -13.14 -28.20
N ILE A 741 3.83 -14.25 -28.08
CA ILE A 741 3.42 -15.40 -27.26
C ILE A 741 4.50 -15.65 -26.21
N LEU A 742 4.17 -15.42 -24.95
CA LEU A 742 5.02 -15.81 -23.82
C LEU A 742 4.70 -17.25 -23.44
N VAL A 743 5.67 -18.15 -23.58
CA VAL A 743 5.49 -19.60 -23.42
C VAL A 743 6.12 -20.06 -22.10
N CYS A 744 5.29 -20.55 -21.17
CA CYS A 744 5.72 -21.18 -19.93
C CYS A 744 6.06 -22.66 -20.18
N ALA A 745 7.33 -22.96 -20.51
CA ALA A 745 7.78 -24.30 -20.85
C ALA A 745 8.75 -24.92 -19.83
N ALA A 746 9.25 -24.15 -18.86
CA ALA A 746 10.15 -24.66 -17.84
C ALA A 746 9.49 -25.74 -16.97
N GLY A 747 10.21 -26.81 -16.65
CA GLY A 747 9.71 -27.99 -15.94
C GLY A 747 8.91 -28.99 -16.80
N LEU A 748 8.71 -28.74 -18.10
CA LEU A 748 8.17 -29.74 -19.01
C LEU A 748 9.21 -30.81 -19.30
N ALA A 749 8.78 -32.07 -19.37
CA ALA A 749 9.63 -33.22 -19.67
C ALA A 749 8.97 -34.19 -20.65
N GLY A 750 9.77 -35.05 -21.28
CA GLY A 750 9.28 -36.12 -22.15
C GLY A 750 8.46 -35.59 -23.33
N ALA A 751 7.32 -36.23 -23.59
CA ALA A 751 6.43 -35.90 -24.70
C ALA A 751 5.93 -34.45 -24.63
N ALA A 752 5.54 -33.96 -23.45
CA ALA A 752 5.03 -32.59 -23.29
C ALA A 752 6.07 -31.53 -23.69
N ALA A 753 7.35 -31.74 -23.39
CA ALA A 753 8.42 -30.84 -23.84
C ALA A 753 8.64 -30.90 -25.36
N ALA A 754 8.56 -32.10 -25.96
CA ALA A 754 8.67 -32.25 -27.41
C ALA A 754 7.51 -31.59 -28.15
N ASP A 755 6.29 -31.72 -27.62
CA ASP A 755 5.10 -31.06 -28.15
C ASP A 755 5.21 -29.54 -28.03
N ALA A 756 5.67 -29.02 -26.89
CA ALA A 756 5.88 -27.57 -26.73
C ALA A 756 6.87 -27.00 -27.77
N VAL A 757 7.98 -27.68 -28.04
CA VAL A 757 8.94 -27.27 -29.09
C VAL A 757 8.27 -27.22 -30.46
N LYS A 758 7.46 -28.24 -30.79
CA LYS A 758 6.71 -28.31 -32.05
C LYS A 758 5.71 -27.17 -32.17
N GLU A 759 4.97 -26.86 -31.11
CA GLU A 759 4.00 -25.76 -31.11
C GLU A 759 4.71 -24.39 -31.25
N VAL A 760 5.85 -24.18 -30.59
CA VAL A 760 6.66 -22.97 -30.77
C VAL A 760 7.14 -22.81 -32.22
N ALA A 761 7.52 -23.90 -32.90
CA ALA A 761 7.86 -23.87 -34.32
C ALA A 761 6.67 -23.44 -35.19
N ILE A 762 5.46 -23.93 -34.87
CA ILE A 762 4.22 -23.53 -35.55
C ILE A 762 3.95 -22.04 -35.31
N PHE A 763 4.12 -21.55 -34.07
CA PHE A 763 3.91 -20.14 -33.75
C PHE A 763 4.79 -19.23 -34.61
N LYS A 764 6.10 -19.52 -34.68
CA LYS A 764 7.03 -18.77 -35.53
C LYS A 764 6.65 -18.84 -37.02
N ALA A 765 6.24 -20.01 -37.51
CA ALA A 765 5.83 -20.19 -38.91
C ALA A 765 4.61 -19.32 -39.30
N HIS A 766 3.76 -18.99 -38.32
CA HIS A 766 2.61 -18.08 -38.48
C HIS A 766 2.93 -16.64 -38.06
N ALA A 767 4.19 -16.22 -38.16
CA ALA A 767 4.66 -14.86 -37.87
C ALA A 767 4.40 -14.36 -36.44
N ALA A 768 4.05 -15.23 -35.49
CA ALA A 768 4.05 -14.88 -34.07
C ALA A 768 5.48 -14.65 -33.57
N ILE A 769 5.63 -13.94 -32.44
CA ILE A 769 6.89 -13.76 -31.74
C ILE A 769 6.88 -14.61 -30.46
N PRO A 770 7.34 -15.88 -30.51
CA PRO A 770 7.41 -16.71 -29.32
C PRO A 770 8.61 -16.33 -28.44
N ILE A 771 8.33 -15.97 -27.19
CA ILE A 771 9.32 -15.77 -26.12
C ILE A 771 9.14 -16.92 -25.14
N VAL A 772 10.18 -17.72 -24.92
CA VAL A 772 10.04 -18.99 -24.18
C VAL A 772 10.75 -18.93 -22.84
N ILE A 773 10.02 -19.18 -21.75
CA ILE A 773 10.58 -19.46 -20.44
C ILE A 773 10.89 -20.95 -20.39
N CYS A 774 12.16 -21.33 -20.27
CA CYS A 774 12.59 -22.73 -20.33
C CYS A 774 13.65 -23.07 -19.28
N ASP A 775 13.88 -24.36 -19.07
CA ASP A 775 14.96 -24.81 -18.19
C ASP A 775 16.32 -24.38 -18.76
N ARG A 776 17.26 -24.03 -17.88
CA ARG A 776 18.62 -23.65 -18.25
C ARG A 776 19.26 -24.76 -19.11
N GLY A 777 19.82 -24.37 -20.25
CA GLY A 777 20.47 -25.30 -21.17
C GLY A 777 19.50 -26.03 -22.11
N GLU A 778 18.21 -25.68 -22.11
CA GLU A 778 17.26 -26.19 -23.09
C GLU A 778 17.47 -25.51 -24.45
N THR A 779 18.15 -26.20 -25.37
CA THR A 779 18.51 -25.65 -26.67
C THR A 779 17.47 -25.92 -27.76
N ARG A 780 16.47 -26.77 -27.54
CA ARG A 780 15.52 -27.17 -28.59
C ARG A 780 14.63 -26.02 -29.08
N PHE A 781 14.50 -24.95 -28.29
CA PHE A 781 13.76 -23.75 -28.68
C PHE A 781 14.59 -22.74 -29.49
N ALA A 782 15.92 -22.88 -29.57
CA ALA A 782 16.81 -21.84 -30.11
C ALA A 782 16.49 -21.44 -31.56
N ASP A 783 16.08 -22.40 -32.39
CA ASP A 783 15.76 -22.13 -33.81
C ASP A 783 14.37 -21.49 -34.01
N TYR A 784 13.51 -21.53 -32.99
CA TYR A 784 12.09 -21.16 -33.10
C TYR A 784 11.67 -20.02 -32.19
N ALA A 785 12.30 -19.85 -31.03
CA ALA A 785 12.04 -18.74 -30.13
C ALA A 785 12.69 -17.45 -30.66
N ALA A 786 12.01 -16.32 -30.49
CA ALA A 786 12.61 -15.00 -30.70
C ALA A 786 13.56 -14.64 -29.54
N ALA A 787 13.25 -15.11 -28.33
CA ALA A 787 14.11 -15.02 -27.15
C ALA A 787 13.78 -16.16 -26.17
N THR A 788 14.77 -16.54 -25.35
CA THR A 788 14.59 -17.46 -24.23
C THR A 788 14.90 -16.80 -22.89
N ILE A 789 14.13 -17.13 -21.87
CA ILE A 789 14.34 -16.74 -20.48
C ILE A 789 14.59 -18.02 -19.70
N GLU A 790 15.80 -18.23 -19.21
CA GLU A 790 16.19 -19.49 -18.58
C GLU A 790 15.96 -19.48 -17.07
N VAL A 791 15.40 -20.56 -16.54
CA VAL A 791 15.24 -20.80 -15.11
C VAL A 791 15.89 -22.12 -14.69
N PRO A 792 16.21 -22.34 -13.40
CA PRO A 792 16.69 -23.63 -12.93
C PRO A 792 15.71 -24.76 -13.23
N ALA A 793 16.22 -25.91 -13.67
CA ALA A 793 15.40 -27.10 -13.91
C ALA A 793 14.77 -27.59 -12.60
N SER A 794 13.47 -27.89 -12.62
CA SER A 794 12.72 -28.27 -11.42
C SER A 794 11.53 -29.19 -11.75
N SER A 795 10.83 -29.69 -10.72
CA SER A 795 9.59 -30.45 -10.96
C SER A 795 8.46 -29.51 -11.40
N PRO A 796 7.44 -30.01 -12.13
CA PRO A 796 6.37 -29.15 -12.66
C PRO A 796 5.69 -28.27 -11.61
N GLU A 797 5.54 -28.73 -10.37
CA GLU A 797 4.94 -27.97 -9.27
C GLU A 797 5.81 -26.77 -8.85
N ILE A 798 7.12 -26.97 -8.75
CA ILE A 798 8.09 -25.90 -8.46
C ILE A 798 8.21 -24.97 -9.67
N ALA A 799 8.17 -25.53 -10.87
CA ALA A 799 8.29 -24.79 -12.11
C ALA A 799 7.13 -23.80 -12.32
N VAL A 800 5.94 -24.02 -11.75
CA VAL A 800 4.87 -22.99 -11.75
C VAL A 800 5.41 -21.67 -11.20
N LEU A 801 6.10 -21.72 -10.05
CA LEU A 801 6.63 -20.53 -9.38
C LEU A 801 7.83 -19.92 -10.12
N LEU A 802 8.70 -20.76 -10.70
CA LEU A 802 9.85 -20.30 -11.48
C LEU A 802 9.43 -19.63 -12.79
N ASN A 803 8.45 -20.20 -13.50
CA ASN A 803 7.87 -19.57 -14.70
C ASN A 803 7.20 -18.24 -14.31
N THR A 804 6.44 -18.21 -13.22
CA THR A 804 5.76 -16.98 -12.79
C THR A 804 6.75 -15.86 -12.45
N ILE A 805 7.84 -16.12 -11.71
CA ILE A 805 8.79 -15.05 -11.35
C ILE A 805 9.56 -14.52 -12.56
N ALA A 806 9.92 -15.39 -13.51
CA ALA A 806 10.48 -14.97 -14.78
C ALA A 806 9.47 -14.14 -15.60
N GLY A 807 8.20 -14.56 -15.63
CA GLY A 807 7.14 -13.83 -16.31
C GLY A 807 6.76 -12.50 -15.64
N HIS A 808 6.86 -12.40 -14.32
CA HIS A 808 6.70 -11.15 -13.56
C HIS A 808 7.82 -10.16 -13.91
N LEU A 809 9.08 -10.60 -13.97
CA LEU A 809 10.20 -9.77 -14.47
C LEU A 809 9.95 -9.30 -15.90
N PHE A 810 9.54 -10.20 -16.79
CA PHE A 810 9.18 -9.84 -18.16
C PHE A 810 8.05 -8.82 -18.22
N SER A 811 7.01 -8.99 -17.40
CA SER A 811 5.87 -8.06 -17.35
C SER A 811 6.29 -6.66 -16.89
N TYR A 812 7.18 -6.59 -15.91
CA TYR A 812 7.74 -5.32 -15.43
C TYR A 812 8.58 -4.63 -16.51
N GLU A 813 9.50 -5.35 -17.15
CA GLU A 813 10.34 -4.76 -18.20
C GLU A 813 9.54 -4.41 -19.47
N ALA A 814 8.47 -5.15 -19.76
CA ALA A 814 7.53 -4.81 -20.83
C ALA A 814 6.78 -3.50 -20.54
N ALA A 815 6.30 -3.32 -19.32
CA ALA A 815 5.67 -2.07 -18.90
C ALA A 815 6.64 -0.89 -18.96
N ARG A 816 7.89 -1.09 -18.50
CA ARG A 816 8.95 -0.08 -18.62
C ARG A 816 9.29 0.27 -20.06
N ALA A 817 9.37 -0.73 -20.94
CA ALA A 817 9.66 -0.49 -22.34
C ALA A 817 8.51 0.26 -23.03
N ILE A 818 7.25 0.01 -22.64
CA ILE A 818 6.10 0.82 -23.08
C ILE A 818 6.24 2.25 -22.55
N ASP A 819 6.53 2.40 -21.25
CA ASP A 819 6.66 3.71 -20.60
C ASP A 819 7.76 4.56 -21.26
N GLU A 820 8.94 3.97 -21.50
CA GLU A 820 10.07 4.60 -22.19
C GLU A 820 9.67 5.11 -23.60
N LEU A 821 8.84 4.37 -24.36
CA LEU A 821 8.34 4.80 -25.67
C LEU A 821 7.39 6.01 -25.59
N THR A 822 6.81 6.31 -24.42
CA THR A 822 5.88 7.46 -24.28
C THR A 822 6.58 8.77 -23.97
N GLU A 823 7.89 8.76 -23.70
CA GLU A 823 8.63 9.94 -23.25
C GLU A 823 8.58 11.13 -24.24
N PRO A 824 8.70 10.95 -25.57
CA PRO A 824 8.52 12.06 -26.51
C PRO A 824 7.10 12.66 -26.45
N LEU A 825 6.07 11.82 -26.24
CA LEU A 825 4.68 12.27 -26.14
C LEU A 825 4.43 13.06 -24.84
N ARG A 826 5.04 12.66 -23.73
CA ARG A 826 4.98 13.41 -22.46
C ARG A 826 5.61 14.78 -22.60
N ARG A 827 6.83 14.87 -23.16
CA ARG A 827 7.49 16.16 -23.45
C ARG A 827 6.64 17.05 -24.36
N ALA A 828 6.00 16.48 -25.40
CA ALA A 828 5.09 17.24 -26.25
C ALA A 828 3.90 17.82 -25.47
N ARG A 829 3.27 17.00 -24.61
CA ARG A 829 2.16 17.42 -23.76
C ARG A 829 2.58 18.52 -22.78
N GLU A 830 3.70 18.36 -22.09
CA GLU A 830 4.21 19.36 -21.14
C GLU A 830 4.50 20.70 -21.79
N LEU A 831 5.20 20.70 -22.93
CA LEU A 831 5.47 21.91 -23.71
C LEU A 831 4.18 22.58 -24.18
N THR A 832 3.16 21.78 -24.55
CA THR A 832 1.85 22.31 -24.95
C THR A 832 1.12 22.92 -23.77
N GLN A 833 1.15 22.28 -22.60
CA GLN A 833 0.50 22.79 -21.38
C GLN A 833 1.15 24.10 -20.91
N LEU A 834 2.48 24.15 -20.86
CA LEU A 834 3.22 25.38 -20.53
C LEU A 834 2.85 26.52 -21.47
N ALA A 835 2.71 26.23 -22.77
CA ALA A 835 2.28 27.24 -23.73
C ALA A 835 0.85 27.72 -23.47
N LEU A 836 -0.09 26.82 -23.15
CA LEU A 836 -1.47 27.15 -22.81
C LEU A 836 -1.56 28.01 -21.55
N ASP A 837 -0.77 27.71 -20.53
CA ASP A 837 -0.76 28.44 -19.26
C ASP A 837 -0.21 29.88 -19.42
N GLU A 838 0.70 30.08 -20.38
CA GLU A 838 1.23 31.41 -20.74
C GLU A 838 0.33 32.21 -21.70
N LEU A 839 -0.74 31.63 -22.24
CA LEU A 839 -1.64 32.36 -23.13
C LEU A 839 -2.49 33.34 -22.35
N ASP A 840 -2.41 34.61 -22.74
CA ASP A 840 -3.27 35.68 -22.24
C ASP A 840 -4.19 36.17 -23.38
N PRO A 841 -5.52 35.98 -23.27
CA PRO A 841 -6.48 36.44 -24.26
C PRO A 841 -6.44 37.96 -24.46
N GLU A 842 -6.05 38.72 -23.44
CA GLU A 842 -6.02 40.19 -23.44
C GLU A 842 -4.75 40.74 -24.12
N THR A 843 -3.73 39.90 -24.35
CA THR A 843 -2.47 40.32 -24.99
C THR A 843 -2.09 39.48 -26.23
N PRO A 844 -2.77 39.66 -27.38
CA PRO A 844 -2.56 38.86 -28.60
C PRO A 844 -1.12 38.80 -29.13
N ARG A 845 -0.30 39.83 -28.88
CA ARG A 845 1.11 39.87 -29.29
C ARG A 845 1.97 38.94 -28.43
N ALA A 846 1.77 38.93 -27.12
CA ALA A 846 2.47 38.03 -26.20
C ALA A 846 2.09 36.57 -26.50
N SER A 847 0.79 36.32 -26.65
CA SER A 847 0.24 35.01 -27.04
C SER A 847 0.82 34.47 -28.36
N ARG A 848 1.04 35.31 -29.38
CA ARG A 848 1.73 34.88 -30.63
C ARG A 848 3.19 34.49 -30.41
N GLU A 849 3.89 35.15 -29.50
CA GLU A 849 5.29 34.83 -29.19
C GLU A 849 5.38 33.53 -28.39
N THR A 850 4.49 33.33 -27.40
CA THR A 850 4.31 32.07 -26.69
C THR A 850 4.11 30.91 -27.66
N LEU A 851 3.18 31.05 -28.62
CA LEU A 851 2.93 30.01 -29.63
C LEU A 851 4.16 29.70 -30.52
N ARG A 852 4.95 30.72 -30.89
CA ARG A 852 6.18 30.50 -31.68
C ARG A 852 7.24 29.75 -30.89
N ARG A 853 7.44 30.10 -29.61
CA ARG A 853 8.37 29.39 -28.72
C ARG A 853 7.95 27.94 -28.55
N ALA A 854 6.64 27.70 -28.37
CA ALA A 854 6.08 26.36 -28.24
C ALA A 854 6.31 25.51 -29.51
N ASP A 855 6.02 26.04 -30.70
CA ASP A 855 6.24 25.30 -31.97
C ASP A 855 7.73 24.98 -32.19
N ALA A 856 8.63 25.93 -31.87
CA ALA A 856 10.06 25.69 -31.94
C ALA A 856 10.52 24.59 -30.96
N ALA A 857 9.99 24.57 -29.74
CA ALA A 857 10.30 23.54 -28.74
C ALA A 857 9.72 22.16 -29.11
N LEU A 858 8.58 22.11 -29.80
CA LEU A 858 7.96 20.87 -30.31
C LEU A 858 8.68 20.29 -31.54
N GLY A 859 9.46 21.10 -32.26
CA GLY A 859 10.19 20.68 -33.46
C GLY A 859 11.08 19.43 -33.27
N PRO A 860 11.99 19.41 -32.29
CA PRO A 860 12.82 18.24 -31.98
C PRO A 860 12.00 16.99 -31.62
N VAL A 861 10.95 17.16 -30.80
CA VAL A 861 10.08 16.06 -30.38
C VAL A 861 9.37 15.42 -31.58
N ARG A 862 8.95 16.25 -32.55
CA ARG A 862 8.34 15.78 -33.80
C ARG A 862 9.30 14.93 -34.63
N GLN A 863 10.58 15.31 -34.70
CA GLN A 863 11.60 14.53 -35.44
C GLN A 863 11.86 13.18 -34.79
N GLU A 864 11.91 13.14 -33.46
CA GLU A 864 12.07 11.91 -32.68
C GLU A 864 10.92 10.92 -32.92
N LEU A 865 9.67 11.39 -32.82
CA LEU A 865 8.49 10.58 -33.10
C LEU A 865 8.45 10.04 -34.55
N LEU A 866 8.87 10.86 -35.52
CA LEU A 866 8.92 10.41 -36.93
C LEU A 866 10.00 9.35 -37.14
N ALA A 867 11.11 9.39 -36.41
CA ALA A 867 12.16 8.37 -36.50
C ALA A 867 11.72 7.02 -35.92
N GLU A 868 10.84 7.01 -34.92
CA GLU A 868 10.30 5.77 -34.31
C GLU A 868 9.26 5.05 -35.17
N ILE A 869 8.53 5.79 -36.01
CA ILE A 869 7.44 5.22 -36.84
C ILE A 869 7.99 4.44 -38.05
N GLY A 870 9.28 4.59 -38.38
CA GLY A 870 9.91 3.97 -39.56
C GLY A 870 9.39 4.57 -40.85
#